data_AF-A0AAD0BUF5-F1
#
_entry.id   AF-A0AAD0BUF5-F1
#
_cell.length_a   1.000
_cell.length_b   1.000
_cell.length_c   1.000
_cell.angle_alpha   90.00
_cell.angle_beta   90.00
_cell.angle_gamma   90.00
#
_symmetry.space_group_name_H-M   'P 1'
#
loop_
_entity.id
_entity.type
_entity.pdbx_description
1 polymer ?
#
loop_
_entity_poly.entity_id
_entity_poly.type
_entity_poly.pdbx_seq_one_letter_code
_entity_poly.pdbx_strand_id
1 'polypeptide(L)'
;MTLRDVFEGAEIRHAIIVDDAYDKTPNTPLSRDEAQQVIDGIGEAFDDLLEKLKLAVTIDDGESMGDMDDDQLLIEYLTTLAGTATLYLEKANYPGVIDLFKPYDDQKGSRRREVDVLEAKLVAAGLEVQCYGAVDEIGDGNPPQLLFLDLQMHDAAGGAVSTDAAVGAYKRIQGKHGGHPFVFLMSTLSGALPASSEVFRNSADIYHSQFEALDNNLFSQDQMFEEVLDSYARSYLHLTRMRLAIDGVVEAIGAAAISLRRSLLDLDIADYRILQSNTAGIEKMPMGVYVTELSLEYLSYLIESDSKLWSLAAEIDAWKRENIPRSRFALRPSVRDLYTGNVIHAPSRLEQEAKLRRGPKDGFFYLGDIFFRAEDCAKGKIPRIAMAIATPACDLARPDKVIEGRTILLCCGKVSKTSSQAPIPTTRGGLPVTLLSHPAESAQKLHVEWDIKKLVTWDSTIVKRFMRGAGDWTRVGRLRPLYALQLQHAITSDLSRVGTQRPPSEPVPHGVELLVRLGGKWKSIDAKDIGSSVAAAVYRSTDGADRYSFVLADPTLSRLRRMIYTYHNSTDRDLKKVAKWLMGLKDLDRKLIYLDFSVKKDDPSQPIYPLSQGKRKLAHPNSIVFIDKRIKCAYGKVGGGVAQDDAHHTAHFAIRFVSLSK
;
A
#
# COMPACT_ATOMS: atom_id res chain seq x y z
N MET A 1 16.19 -8.97 27.23
CA MET A 1 16.52 -7.87 26.32
C MET A 1 15.44 -6.86 26.57
N THR A 2 15.81 -5.74 27.18
CA THR A 2 14.91 -4.62 27.45
C THR A 2 14.69 -3.84 26.16
N LEU A 3 13.65 -2.99 26.08
CA LEU A 3 13.43 -2.13 24.91
C LEU A 3 14.64 -1.22 24.64
N ARG A 4 15.28 -0.74 25.70
CA ARG A 4 16.52 0.04 25.65
C ARG A 4 17.65 -0.69 24.92
N ASP A 5 17.89 -1.96 25.26
CA ASP A 5 18.93 -2.77 24.59
C ASP A 5 18.66 -2.87 23.07
N VAL A 6 17.39 -2.87 22.68
CA VAL A 6 16.96 -3.02 21.28
C VAL A 6 17.12 -1.70 20.53
N PHE A 7 16.76 -0.57 21.15
CA PHE A 7 17.00 0.76 20.59
C PHE A 7 18.49 1.07 20.45
N GLU A 8 19.30 0.77 21.47
CA GLU A 8 20.75 0.92 21.40
C GLU A 8 21.34 0.08 20.26
N GLY A 9 20.90 -1.18 20.10
CA GLY A 9 21.34 -2.05 19.01
C GLY A 9 20.86 -1.64 17.60
N ALA A 10 19.76 -0.88 17.52
CA ALA A 10 19.20 -0.35 16.28
C ALA A 10 19.64 1.11 15.99
N GLU A 11 20.48 1.70 16.84
CA GLU A 11 20.93 3.09 16.78
C GLU A 11 19.77 4.12 16.84
N ILE A 12 18.67 3.76 17.51
CA ILE A 12 17.53 4.65 17.74
C ILE A 12 17.80 5.44 19.02
N ARG A 13 17.86 6.78 18.91
CA ARG A 13 18.23 7.67 20.02
C ARG A 13 17.28 8.85 20.21
N HIS A 14 16.58 9.27 19.16
CA HIS A 14 15.76 10.46 19.14
C HIS A 14 14.35 10.13 18.65
N ALA A 15 13.37 10.66 19.37
CA ALA A 15 11.97 10.63 18.99
C ALA A 15 11.39 12.06 18.98
N ILE A 16 10.49 12.32 18.04
CA ILE A 16 9.69 13.54 18.04
C ILE A 16 8.22 13.17 18.23
N ILE A 17 7.52 13.95 19.06
CA ILE A 17 6.07 13.89 19.23
C ILE A 17 5.48 15.22 18.74
N VAL A 18 4.48 15.16 17.87
CA VAL A 18 3.70 16.32 17.45
C VAL A 18 2.24 16.08 17.78
N ASP A 19 1.70 16.90 18.67
CA ASP A 19 0.35 16.77 19.20
C ASP A 19 -0.15 18.16 19.63
N ASP A 20 -1.42 18.45 19.39
CA ASP A 20 -2.00 19.76 19.71
C ASP A 20 -2.11 20.02 21.22
N ALA A 21 -1.93 18.99 22.04
CA ALA A 21 -1.74 19.14 23.49
C ALA A 21 -0.50 19.98 23.86
N TYR A 22 0.46 20.14 22.95
CA TYR A 22 1.64 20.99 23.12
C TYR A 22 1.43 22.44 22.62
N ASP A 23 0.33 22.73 21.91
CA ASP A 23 0.08 24.07 21.37
C ASP A 23 0.01 25.12 22.48
N LYS A 24 0.75 26.22 22.34
CA LYS A 24 0.76 27.30 23.36
C LYS A 24 -0.55 28.09 23.39
N THR A 25 -1.30 28.09 22.30
CA THR A 25 -2.53 28.86 22.08
C THR A 25 -3.59 28.02 21.37
N PRO A 26 -4.89 28.37 21.49
CA PRO A 26 -5.96 27.71 20.75
C PRO A 26 -5.73 27.70 19.23
N ASN A 27 -6.13 26.60 18.61
CA ASN A 27 -6.02 26.36 17.17
C ASN A 27 -7.37 26.53 16.44
N THR A 28 -8.40 26.98 17.15
CA THR A 28 -9.74 27.25 16.63
C THR A 28 -10.08 28.70 16.98
N PRO A 29 -10.53 29.51 16.01
CA PRO A 29 -10.95 30.87 16.29
C PRO A 29 -12.24 30.89 17.12
N LEU A 30 -12.46 31.96 17.88
CA LEU A 30 -13.75 32.20 18.53
C LEU A 30 -14.86 32.31 17.49
N SER A 31 -16.03 31.76 17.82
CA SER A 31 -17.26 32.08 17.10
C SER A 31 -17.65 33.54 17.32
N ARG A 32 -18.48 34.09 16.42
CA ARG A 32 -19.00 35.46 16.59
C ARG A 32 -19.74 35.65 17.91
N ASP A 33 -20.46 34.62 18.37
CA ASP A 33 -21.19 34.67 19.64
C ASP A 33 -20.23 34.69 20.84
N GLU A 34 -19.15 33.91 20.81
CA GLU A 34 -18.11 33.93 21.84
C GLU A 34 -17.34 35.25 21.83
N ALA A 35 -17.03 35.80 20.64
CA ALA A 35 -16.40 37.11 20.50
C ALA A 35 -17.29 38.23 21.08
N GLN A 36 -18.60 38.18 20.84
CA GLN A 36 -19.55 39.12 21.45
C GLN A 36 -19.59 38.98 22.98
N GLN A 37 -19.56 37.76 23.51
CA GLN A 37 -19.49 37.53 24.97
C GLN A 37 -18.21 38.11 25.59
N VAL A 38 -17.09 38.08 24.86
CA VAL A 38 -15.86 38.75 25.28
C VAL A 38 -16.08 40.27 25.35
N ILE A 39 -16.63 40.88 24.29
CA ILE A 39 -16.90 42.33 24.24
C ILE A 39 -17.80 42.77 25.40
N ASP A 40 -18.88 42.04 25.64
CA ASP A 40 -19.84 42.34 26.71
C ASP A 40 -19.21 42.20 28.12
N GLY A 41 -18.15 41.40 28.24
CA GLY A 41 -17.48 41.08 29.51
C GLY A 41 -16.24 41.91 29.85
N ILE A 42 -15.53 42.48 28.86
CA ILE A 42 -14.25 43.18 29.07
C ILE A 42 -14.39 44.62 29.59
N GLY A 43 -15.55 45.26 29.43
CA GLY A 43 -15.86 46.57 29.99
C GLY A 43 -14.81 47.64 29.66
N GLU A 44 -14.22 48.26 30.68
CA GLU A 44 -13.21 49.34 30.53
C GLU A 44 -11.91 48.90 29.85
N ALA A 45 -11.66 47.60 29.68
CA ALA A 45 -10.47 47.06 29.03
C ALA A 45 -10.62 46.92 27.49
N PHE A 46 -11.75 47.39 26.93
CA PHE A 46 -12.07 47.29 25.51
C PHE A 46 -11.02 47.94 24.61
N ASP A 47 -10.67 49.20 24.87
CA ASP A 47 -9.73 49.97 24.03
C ASP A 47 -8.32 49.35 24.02
N ASP A 48 -7.85 48.82 25.17
CA ASP A 48 -6.54 48.15 25.29
C ASP A 48 -6.48 46.86 24.46
N LEU A 49 -7.53 46.05 24.50
CA LEU A 49 -7.60 44.83 23.70
C LEU A 49 -7.63 45.14 22.20
N LEU A 50 -8.40 46.16 21.79
CA LEU A 50 -8.50 46.57 20.40
C LEU A 50 -7.15 47.06 19.85
N GLU A 51 -6.39 47.84 20.61
CA GLU A 51 -5.06 48.30 20.19
C GLU A 51 -4.08 47.13 20.03
N LYS A 52 -4.08 46.18 20.96
CA LYS A 52 -3.24 44.97 20.88
C LYS A 52 -3.60 44.10 19.67
N LEU A 53 -4.88 43.90 19.39
CA LEU A 53 -5.35 43.11 18.25
C LEU A 53 -4.99 43.78 16.92
N LYS A 54 -5.12 45.11 16.81
CA LYS A 54 -4.68 45.89 15.63
C LYS A 54 -3.19 45.70 15.31
N LEU A 55 -2.36 45.50 16.33
CA LEU A 55 -0.92 45.25 16.16
C LEU A 55 -0.60 43.79 15.81
N ALA A 56 -1.38 42.84 16.32
CA ALA A 56 -1.10 41.40 16.23
C ALA A 56 -1.76 40.72 15.02
N VAL A 57 -2.84 41.28 14.47
CA VAL A 57 -3.66 40.65 13.43
C VAL A 57 -3.66 41.50 12.16
N THR A 58 -3.30 40.89 11.04
CA THR A 58 -3.47 41.50 9.71
C THR A 58 -4.72 40.90 9.08
N ILE A 59 -5.74 41.73 8.85
CA ILE A 59 -6.91 41.35 8.06
C ILE A 59 -6.63 41.80 6.61
N ASP A 60 -6.92 40.94 5.64
CA ASP A 60 -6.74 41.27 4.22
C ASP A 60 -7.81 42.31 3.82
N ASP A 61 -7.37 43.52 3.49
CA ASP A 61 -8.20 44.72 3.30
C ASP A 61 -9.06 44.62 2.01
N GLY A 62 -10.10 43.81 2.03
CA GLY A 62 -11.15 43.82 1.01
C GLY A 62 -12.05 45.05 1.17
N GLU A 63 -11.63 46.21 0.64
CA GLU A 63 -12.35 47.48 0.38
C GLU A 63 -13.37 48.05 1.42
N SER A 64 -13.62 47.43 2.58
CA SER A 64 -14.78 47.77 3.42
C SER A 64 -14.51 47.87 4.93
N MET A 65 -13.25 47.82 5.39
CA MET A 65 -12.93 47.98 6.82
C MET A 65 -13.09 49.42 7.34
N GLY A 66 -13.12 50.42 6.46
CA GLY A 66 -13.25 51.83 6.85
C GLY A 66 -14.61 52.24 7.43
N ASP A 67 -15.65 51.41 7.23
CA ASP A 67 -17.03 51.68 7.65
C ASP A 67 -17.50 50.82 8.85
N MET A 68 -16.64 49.96 9.39
CA MET A 68 -16.97 49.11 10.55
C MET A 68 -16.81 49.89 11.86
N ASP A 69 -17.76 49.72 12.78
CA ASP A 69 -17.59 50.22 14.15
C ASP A 69 -16.54 49.39 14.92
N ASP A 70 -16.03 49.94 16.02
CA ASP A 70 -14.94 49.32 16.78
C ASP A 70 -15.35 47.94 17.34
N ASP A 71 -16.63 47.73 17.66
CA ASP A 71 -17.17 46.44 18.12
C ASP A 71 -17.10 45.39 17.00
N GLN A 72 -17.59 45.72 15.81
CA GLN A 72 -17.52 44.84 14.63
C GLN A 72 -16.08 44.53 14.24
N LEU A 73 -15.20 45.53 14.32
CA LEU A 73 -13.78 45.36 14.06
C LEU A 73 -13.14 44.40 15.07
N LEU A 74 -13.48 44.50 16.35
CA LEU A 74 -12.99 43.60 17.38
C LEU A 74 -13.53 42.16 17.19
N ILE A 75 -14.80 41.99 16.78
CA ILE A 75 -15.35 40.68 16.43
C ILE A 75 -14.55 40.07 15.28
N GLU A 76 -14.32 40.81 14.19
CA GLU A 76 -13.54 40.31 13.06
C GLU A 76 -12.12 39.91 13.47
N TYR A 77 -11.43 40.72 14.29
CA TYR A 77 -10.13 40.34 14.85
C TYR A 77 -10.20 39.07 15.71
N LEU A 78 -11.14 38.97 16.64
CA LEU A 78 -11.27 37.83 17.55
C LEU A 78 -11.68 36.54 16.83
N THR A 79 -12.43 36.63 15.73
CA THR A 79 -12.77 35.48 14.87
C THR A 79 -11.62 35.03 13.97
N THR A 80 -10.47 35.69 14.03
CA THR A 80 -9.22 35.19 13.44
C THR A 80 -8.45 34.34 14.45
N LEU A 81 -7.66 33.37 13.96
CA LEU A 81 -6.78 32.56 14.80
C LEU A 81 -5.76 33.41 15.57
N ALA A 82 -5.19 34.42 14.92
CA ALA A 82 -4.21 35.31 15.53
C ALA A 82 -4.83 36.16 16.66
N GLY A 83 -6.07 36.64 16.47
CA GLY A 83 -6.77 37.40 17.51
C GLY A 83 -7.20 36.54 18.69
N THR A 84 -7.74 35.35 18.44
CA THR A 84 -8.05 34.37 19.50
C THR A 84 -6.80 33.99 20.29
N ALA A 85 -5.67 33.74 19.61
CA ALA A 85 -4.40 33.41 20.26
C ALA A 85 -3.89 34.57 21.14
N THR A 86 -3.98 35.81 20.64
CA THR A 86 -3.60 37.02 21.39
C THR A 86 -4.46 37.18 22.65
N LEU A 87 -5.78 37.04 22.52
CA LEU A 87 -6.70 37.08 23.65
C LEU A 87 -6.40 35.99 24.69
N TYR A 88 -6.09 34.77 24.23
CA TYR A 88 -5.75 33.65 25.12
C TYR A 88 -4.46 33.90 25.91
N LEU A 89 -3.41 34.43 25.27
CA LEU A 89 -2.15 34.76 25.95
C LEU A 89 -2.33 35.84 27.02
N GLU A 90 -3.24 36.78 26.77
CA GLU A 90 -3.54 37.91 27.65
C GLU A 90 -4.74 37.64 28.58
N LYS A 91 -5.28 36.41 28.63
CA LYS A 91 -6.53 36.09 29.36
C LYS A 91 -6.52 36.46 30.85
N ALA A 92 -5.33 36.58 31.46
CA ALA A 92 -5.17 37.01 32.85
C ALA A 92 -5.51 38.50 33.06
N ASN A 93 -5.44 39.32 32.01
CA ASN A 93 -5.70 40.75 32.04
C ASN A 93 -7.18 41.10 31.83
N TYR A 94 -8.01 40.13 31.42
CA TYR A 94 -9.41 40.34 31.06
C TYR A 94 -10.35 39.45 31.89
N PRO A 95 -11.08 40.01 32.86
CA PRO A 95 -12.07 39.27 33.65
C PRO A 95 -13.13 38.60 32.75
N GLY A 96 -13.46 37.33 33.00
CA GLY A 96 -14.44 36.57 32.21
C GLY A 96 -13.86 35.78 31.02
N VAL A 97 -12.70 36.18 30.50
CA VAL A 97 -12.03 35.46 29.39
C VAL A 97 -11.43 34.12 29.86
N ILE A 98 -11.04 34.03 31.14
CA ILE A 98 -10.51 32.78 31.73
C ILE A 98 -11.56 31.66 31.67
N ASP A 99 -12.82 31.97 32.00
CA ASP A 99 -13.89 30.97 32.00
C ASP A 99 -14.28 30.53 30.58
N LEU A 100 -14.17 31.44 29.59
CA LEU A 100 -14.37 31.13 28.18
C LEU A 100 -13.40 30.04 27.68
N PHE A 101 -12.12 30.14 28.08
CA PHE A 101 -11.09 29.18 27.64
C PHE A 101 -10.92 27.97 28.57
N LYS A 102 -11.67 27.89 29.68
CA LYS A 102 -11.59 26.76 30.61
C LYS A 102 -11.89 25.40 29.96
N PRO A 103 -12.91 25.24 29.09
CA PRO A 103 -13.14 23.98 28.38
C PRO A 103 -11.94 23.57 27.51
N TYR A 104 -11.30 24.55 26.84
CA TYR A 104 -10.10 24.32 26.05
C TYR A 104 -8.92 23.90 26.94
N ASP A 105 -8.69 24.57 28.06
CA ASP A 105 -7.64 24.24 29.02
C ASP A 105 -7.84 22.83 29.63
N ASP A 106 -9.08 22.47 29.98
CA ASP A 106 -9.44 21.15 30.51
C ASP A 106 -9.22 20.04 29.45
N GLN A 107 -9.65 20.29 28.21
CA GLN A 107 -9.45 19.36 27.08
C GLN A 107 -7.96 19.16 26.79
N LYS A 108 -7.20 20.25 26.68
CA LYS A 108 -5.75 20.24 26.51
C LYS A 108 -5.05 19.50 27.65
N GLY A 109 -5.43 19.76 28.91
CA GLY A 109 -4.89 19.08 30.08
C GLY A 109 -5.24 17.58 30.12
N SER A 110 -6.37 17.16 29.55
CA SER A 110 -6.70 15.74 29.38
C SER A 110 -5.82 15.08 28.31
N ARG A 111 -5.75 15.67 27.11
CA ARG A 111 -4.91 15.16 26.02
C ARG A 111 -3.44 15.09 26.42
N ARG A 112 -2.96 16.14 27.12
CA ARG A 112 -1.58 16.20 27.60
C ARG A 112 -1.20 15.03 28.52
N ARG A 113 -2.09 14.64 29.43
CA ARG A 113 -1.87 13.50 30.32
C ARG A 113 -1.71 12.18 29.57
N GLU A 114 -2.38 12.00 28.43
CA GLU A 114 -2.23 10.80 27.61
C GLU A 114 -0.87 10.77 26.92
N VAL A 115 -0.43 11.90 26.37
CA VAL A 115 0.85 12.01 25.67
C VAL A 115 2.04 12.02 26.62
N ASP A 116 1.89 12.53 27.84
CA ASP A 116 2.92 12.44 28.88
C ASP A 116 3.27 10.98 29.22
N VAL A 117 2.30 10.05 29.12
CA VAL A 117 2.56 8.61 29.30
C VAL A 117 3.46 8.08 28.18
N LEU A 118 3.22 8.51 26.94
CA LEU A 118 4.07 8.16 25.79
C LEU A 118 5.48 8.73 25.97
N GLU A 119 5.60 10.02 26.28
CA GLU A 119 6.87 10.72 26.51
C GLU A 119 7.69 10.01 27.61
N ALA A 120 7.09 9.76 28.77
CA ALA A 120 7.74 9.09 29.89
C ALA A 120 8.27 7.69 29.52
N LYS A 121 7.53 6.94 28.70
CA LYS A 121 7.94 5.60 28.25
C LYS A 121 9.12 5.64 27.30
N LEU A 122 9.12 6.57 26.35
CA LEU A 122 10.22 6.73 25.40
C LEU A 122 11.51 7.18 26.13
N VAL A 123 11.39 8.10 27.09
CA VAL A 123 12.52 8.51 27.95
C VAL A 123 13.02 7.35 28.81
N ALA A 124 12.13 6.56 29.41
CA ALA A 124 12.50 5.37 30.18
C ALA A 124 13.21 4.31 29.32
N ALA A 125 12.87 4.24 28.02
CA ALA A 125 13.54 3.39 27.04
C ALA A 125 14.91 3.95 26.58
N GLY A 126 15.31 5.14 27.05
CA GLY A 126 16.61 5.75 26.78
C GLY A 126 16.66 6.68 25.58
N LEU A 127 15.52 7.18 25.11
CA LEU A 127 15.45 8.13 23.99
C LEU A 127 15.44 9.58 24.47
N GLU A 128 16.05 10.46 23.68
CA GLU A 128 15.81 11.90 23.74
C GLU A 128 14.50 12.20 23.01
N VAL A 129 13.54 12.79 23.71
CA VAL A 129 12.21 13.09 23.17
C VAL A 129 12.04 14.59 23.05
N GLN A 130 11.67 15.06 21.87
CA GLN A 130 11.29 16.44 21.62
C GLN A 130 9.81 16.50 21.28
N CYS A 131 9.11 17.51 21.78
CA CYS A 131 7.68 17.62 21.62
C CYS A 131 7.33 18.99 21.07
N TYR A 132 6.44 19.02 20.08
CA TYR A 132 6.03 20.22 19.37
C TYR A 132 4.51 20.26 19.23
N GLY A 133 3.95 21.46 19.26
CA GLY A 133 2.58 21.72 18.82
C GLY A 133 2.39 21.57 17.31
N ALA A 134 1.15 21.67 16.85
CA ALA A 134 0.73 21.59 15.46
C ALA A 134 1.37 22.66 14.56
N VAL A 135 1.73 23.82 15.14
CA VAL A 135 2.28 24.99 14.43
C VAL A 135 3.63 25.47 14.96
N ASP A 136 4.17 24.82 15.98
CA ASP A 136 5.44 25.22 16.58
C ASP A 136 6.62 25.13 15.59
N GLU A 137 7.58 26.04 15.74
CA GLU A 137 8.84 25.98 15.02
C GLU A 137 9.66 24.76 15.47
N ILE A 138 10.15 23.99 14.49
CA ILE A 138 10.97 22.81 14.74
C ILE A 138 12.41 23.25 15.03
N GLY A 139 12.94 22.86 16.19
CA GLY A 139 14.29 23.24 16.64
C GLY A 139 15.42 22.58 15.84
N ASP A 140 16.66 23.03 16.05
CA ASP A 140 17.88 22.49 15.39
C ASP A 140 18.39 21.16 16.00
N GLY A 141 17.47 20.32 16.50
CA GLY A 141 17.78 19.04 17.10
C GLY A 141 18.35 17.99 16.13
N ASN A 142 18.75 16.85 16.70
CA ASN A 142 19.16 15.69 15.92
C ASN A 142 17.96 15.11 15.12
N PRO A 143 18.19 14.50 13.95
CA PRO A 143 17.13 13.93 13.15
C PRO A 143 16.42 12.79 13.91
N PRO A 144 15.07 12.78 13.94
CA PRO A 144 14.33 11.73 14.62
C PRO A 144 14.49 10.38 13.91
N GLN A 145 14.63 9.31 14.70
CA GLN A 145 14.44 7.95 14.18
C GLN A 145 12.99 7.50 14.32
N LEU A 146 12.27 8.02 15.32
CA LEU A 146 10.84 7.78 15.54
C LEU A 146 10.08 9.11 15.51
N LEU A 147 8.95 9.14 14.81
CA LEU A 147 8.09 10.31 14.73
C LEU A 147 6.65 9.91 15.06
N PHE A 148 6.08 10.55 16.08
CA PHE A 148 4.71 10.35 16.51
C PHE A 148 3.90 11.60 16.15
N LEU A 149 2.83 11.43 15.39
CA LEU A 149 1.98 12.51 14.90
C LEU A 149 0.56 12.23 15.31
N ASP A 150 -0.10 13.15 16.00
CA ASP A 150 -1.54 13.05 16.18
C ASP A 150 -2.29 13.33 14.87
N LEU A 151 -3.39 12.61 14.66
CA LEU A 151 -4.25 12.82 13.50
C LEU A 151 -5.13 14.08 13.67
N GLN A 152 -5.50 14.45 14.89
CA GLN A 152 -6.41 15.55 15.19
C GLN A 152 -5.68 16.80 15.66
N MET A 153 -4.70 17.27 14.89
CA MET A 153 -3.95 18.48 15.24
C MET A 153 -4.79 19.78 15.20
N HIS A 154 -5.96 19.74 14.56
CA HIS A 154 -6.91 20.86 14.52
C HIS A 154 -8.33 20.34 14.76
N ASP A 155 -9.07 21.01 15.65
CA ASP A 155 -10.49 20.79 15.83
C ASP A 155 -11.23 21.37 14.61
N ALA A 156 -11.41 20.56 13.57
CA ALA A 156 -12.12 20.99 12.37
C ALA A 156 -13.58 21.34 12.71
N ALA A 157 -14.02 22.54 12.33
CA ALA A 157 -15.41 22.95 12.42
C ALA A 157 -16.31 21.89 11.74
N GLY A 158 -17.22 21.28 12.51
CA GLY A 158 -18.13 20.22 12.04
C GLY A 158 -17.63 18.78 12.20
N GLY A 159 -16.49 18.54 12.85
CA GLY A 159 -16.06 17.19 13.26
C GLY A 159 -15.52 16.30 12.14
N ALA A 160 -15.18 16.87 10.98
CA ALA A 160 -14.55 16.13 9.89
C ALA A 160 -13.05 15.93 10.16
N VAL A 161 -12.59 14.69 10.22
CA VAL A 161 -11.17 14.37 10.41
C VAL A 161 -10.40 14.68 9.11
N SER A 162 -9.48 15.64 9.16
CA SER A 162 -8.56 15.95 8.06
C SER A 162 -7.15 15.44 8.35
N THR A 163 -6.44 15.01 7.31
CA THR A 163 -5.03 14.57 7.40
C THR A 163 -4.03 15.69 7.12
N ASP A 164 -4.49 16.86 6.65
CA ASP A 164 -3.61 17.87 6.07
C ASP A 164 -2.64 18.48 7.08
N ALA A 165 -3.09 18.70 8.31
CA ALA A 165 -2.26 19.22 9.39
C ALA A 165 -1.12 18.25 9.73
N ALA A 166 -1.43 16.96 9.84
CA ALA A 166 -0.43 15.92 10.07
C ALA A 166 0.57 15.82 8.91
N VAL A 167 0.09 15.90 7.65
CA VAL A 167 0.97 15.92 6.46
C VAL A 167 1.88 17.15 6.49
N GLY A 168 1.34 18.32 6.86
CA GLY A 168 2.10 19.55 7.03
C GLY A 168 3.20 19.40 8.08
N ALA A 169 2.87 18.88 9.27
CA ALA A 169 3.84 18.62 10.33
C ALA A 169 4.95 17.66 9.90
N TYR A 170 4.59 16.55 9.24
CA TYR A 170 5.57 15.62 8.67
C TYR A 170 6.53 16.32 7.70
N LYS A 171 6.01 17.08 6.74
CA LYS A 171 6.82 17.78 5.73
C LYS A 171 7.73 18.84 6.36
N ARG A 172 7.27 19.55 7.39
CA ARG A 172 8.12 20.52 8.13
C ARG A 172 9.30 19.82 8.81
N ILE A 173 9.05 18.72 9.51
CA ILE A 173 10.10 17.95 10.20
C ILE A 173 11.08 17.35 9.20
N GLN A 174 10.57 16.76 8.10
CA GLN A 174 11.40 16.20 7.04
C GLN A 174 12.24 17.28 6.34
N GLY A 175 11.68 18.46 6.09
CA GLY A 175 12.41 19.59 5.49
C GLY A 175 13.51 20.13 6.39
N LYS A 176 13.29 20.15 7.72
CA LYS A 176 14.25 20.66 8.71
C LYS A 176 15.39 19.69 8.99
N HIS A 177 15.07 18.44 9.31
CA HIS A 177 16.07 17.46 9.78
C HIS A 177 16.55 16.50 8.69
N GLY A 178 15.82 16.39 7.57
CA GLY A 178 16.02 15.31 6.61
C GLY A 178 15.74 13.93 7.22
N GLY A 179 16.34 12.91 6.63
CA GLY A 179 16.24 11.53 7.10
C GLY A 179 14.86 10.88 6.86
N HIS A 180 14.72 9.68 7.41
CA HIS A 180 13.54 8.83 7.21
C HIS A 180 13.11 8.20 8.53
N PRO A 181 12.46 8.97 9.43
CA PRO A 181 11.93 8.41 10.67
C PRO A 181 10.88 7.35 10.38
N PHE A 182 10.72 6.41 11.32
CA PHE A 182 9.52 5.60 11.39
C PHE A 182 8.37 6.46 11.90
N VAL A 183 7.25 6.50 11.16
CA VAL A 183 6.13 7.40 11.45
C VAL A 183 4.96 6.64 12.08
N PHE A 184 4.53 7.11 13.23
CA PHE A 184 3.34 6.68 13.95
C PHE A 184 2.26 7.75 13.83
N LEU A 185 1.15 7.43 13.16
CA LEU A 185 -0.04 8.28 13.18
C LEU A 185 -0.95 7.83 14.32
N MET A 186 -1.12 8.69 15.31
CA MET A 186 -1.83 8.42 16.55
C MET A 186 -3.24 9.01 16.48
N SER A 187 -4.20 8.38 17.15
CA SER A 187 -5.53 8.96 17.34
C SER A 187 -6.31 8.20 18.42
N THR A 188 -7.21 8.90 19.10
CA THR A 188 -8.27 8.30 19.94
C THR A 188 -9.44 7.76 19.10
N LEU A 189 -9.59 8.21 17.84
CA LEU A 189 -10.67 7.82 16.93
C LEU A 189 -10.38 6.51 16.19
N SER A 190 -10.41 5.39 16.92
CA SER A 190 -10.13 4.04 16.38
C SER A 190 -10.94 3.65 15.13
N GLY A 191 -12.14 4.21 14.93
CA GLY A 191 -12.98 3.96 13.75
C GLY A 191 -12.57 4.73 12.48
N ALA A 192 -12.12 5.98 12.62
CA ALA A 192 -11.74 6.86 11.49
C ALA A 192 -10.27 6.68 11.07
N LEU A 193 -9.44 6.16 11.98
CA LEU A 193 -8.00 5.98 11.80
C LEU A 193 -7.62 5.12 10.57
N PRO A 194 -8.27 3.97 10.28
CA PRO A 194 -7.87 3.15 9.14
C PRO A 194 -8.01 3.87 7.78
N ALA A 195 -9.11 4.59 7.57
CA ALA A 195 -9.35 5.31 6.32
C ALA A 195 -8.40 6.51 6.17
N SER A 196 -8.23 7.28 7.24
CA SER A 196 -7.38 8.48 7.25
C SER A 196 -5.88 8.14 7.14
N SER A 197 -5.46 7.00 7.70
CA SER A 197 -4.06 6.56 7.70
C SER A 197 -3.50 6.31 6.29
N GLU A 198 -4.30 5.76 5.36
CA GLU A 198 -3.84 5.55 3.97
C GLU A 198 -3.75 6.87 3.20
N VAL A 199 -4.69 7.79 3.44
CA VAL A 199 -4.69 9.13 2.83
C VAL A 199 -3.46 9.91 3.30
N PHE A 200 -3.25 10.00 4.62
CA PHE A 200 -2.07 10.63 5.22
C PHE A 200 -0.77 10.08 4.61
N ARG A 201 -0.59 8.76 4.63
CA ARG A 201 0.63 8.11 4.17
C ARG A 201 0.94 8.43 2.69
N ASN A 202 -0.08 8.39 1.83
CA ASN A 202 0.09 8.71 0.41
C ASN A 202 0.45 10.19 0.21
N SER A 203 -0.24 11.10 0.90
CA SER A 203 0.01 12.55 0.79
C SER A 203 1.36 13.00 1.38
N ALA A 204 1.91 12.19 2.29
CA ALA A 204 3.22 12.39 2.91
C ALA A 204 4.37 11.62 2.21
N ASP A 205 4.09 10.84 1.15
CA ASP A 205 5.08 10.02 0.43
C ASP A 205 5.88 9.04 1.34
N ILE A 206 5.24 8.56 2.41
CA ILE A 206 5.85 7.65 3.37
C ILE A 206 5.71 6.21 2.87
N TYR A 207 6.79 5.44 3.00
CA TYR A 207 6.72 4.02 2.69
C TYR A 207 5.80 3.27 3.62
N HIS A 208 5.10 2.32 3.02
CA HIS A 208 4.14 1.50 3.74
C HIS A 208 4.76 0.79 4.95
N SER A 209 6.01 0.37 4.84
CA SER A 209 6.76 -0.30 5.90
C SER A 209 7.41 0.64 6.92
N GLN A 210 7.41 1.96 6.68
CA GLN A 210 7.92 3.00 7.58
C GLN A 210 6.78 3.71 8.35
N PHE A 211 5.56 3.17 8.28
CA PHE A 211 4.36 3.82 8.76
C PHE A 211 3.45 2.85 9.50
N GLU A 212 2.96 3.26 10.67
CA GLU A 212 1.90 2.55 11.39
C GLU A 212 0.89 3.54 11.99
N ALA A 213 -0.38 3.13 11.99
CA ALA A 213 -1.42 3.85 12.72
C ALA A 213 -1.60 3.23 14.12
N LEU A 214 -1.52 4.05 15.17
CA LEU A 214 -1.64 3.64 16.57
C LEU A 214 -2.89 4.24 17.21
N ASP A 215 -3.57 3.42 18.02
CA ASP A 215 -4.63 3.88 18.92
C ASP A 215 -4.00 4.36 20.23
N ASN A 216 -4.37 5.55 20.70
CA ASN A 216 -3.80 6.14 21.92
C ASN A 216 -4.04 5.25 23.16
N ASN A 217 -5.09 4.41 23.16
CA ASN A 217 -5.35 3.43 24.22
C ASN A 217 -4.24 2.37 24.36
N LEU A 218 -3.36 2.24 23.36
CA LEU A 218 -2.21 1.36 23.42
C LEU A 218 -1.14 1.88 24.39
N PHE A 219 -1.05 3.19 24.62
CA PHE A 219 -0.05 3.77 25.52
C PHE A 219 -0.25 3.35 26.96
N SER A 220 -1.45 2.95 27.37
CA SER A 220 -1.72 2.43 28.71
C SER A 220 -1.38 0.93 28.86
N GLN A 221 -0.96 0.25 27.78
CA GLN A 221 -0.70 -1.20 27.76
C GLN A 221 0.81 -1.48 27.65
N ASP A 222 1.55 -1.33 28.76
CA ASP A 222 3.03 -1.40 28.84
C ASP A 222 3.67 -2.46 27.94
N GLN A 223 3.39 -3.73 28.22
CA GLN A 223 4.00 -4.85 27.49
C GLN A 223 3.70 -4.79 25.98
N MET A 224 2.49 -4.40 25.60
CA MET A 224 2.08 -4.39 24.20
C MET A 224 2.72 -3.24 23.42
N PHE A 225 2.78 -2.07 24.03
CA PHE A 225 3.46 -0.93 23.43
C PHE A 225 4.95 -1.20 23.23
N GLU A 226 5.60 -1.81 24.23
CA GLU A 226 7.00 -2.24 24.12
C GLU A 226 7.22 -3.28 23.01
N GLU A 227 6.34 -4.29 22.88
CA GLU A 227 6.42 -5.30 21.80
C GLU A 227 6.26 -4.68 20.41
N VAL A 228 5.41 -3.65 20.31
CA VAL A 228 5.23 -2.87 19.08
C VAL A 228 6.54 -2.13 18.73
N LEU A 229 7.11 -1.39 19.66
CA LEU A 229 8.38 -0.66 19.46
C LEU A 229 9.59 -1.58 19.23
N ASP A 230 9.71 -2.68 19.97
CA ASP A 230 10.79 -3.68 19.80
C ASP A 230 10.84 -4.21 18.36
N SER A 231 9.66 -4.55 17.83
CA SER A 231 9.57 -5.08 16.47
C SER A 231 9.94 -4.05 15.40
N TYR A 232 9.63 -2.77 15.63
CA TYR A 232 10.04 -1.69 14.74
C TYR A 232 11.53 -1.41 14.82
N ALA A 233 12.08 -1.36 16.02
CA ALA A 233 13.51 -1.17 16.22
C ALA A 233 14.33 -2.25 15.49
N ARG A 234 13.89 -3.50 15.54
CA ARG A 234 14.51 -4.61 14.80
C ARG A 234 14.46 -4.43 13.27
N SER A 235 13.44 -3.75 12.77
CA SER A 235 13.22 -3.52 11.35
C SER A 235 13.86 -2.23 10.83
N TYR A 236 14.12 -1.27 11.72
CA TYR A 236 14.49 0.11 11.39
C TYR A 236 15.71 0.22 10.46
N LEU A 237 16.79 -0.51 10.76
CA LEU A 237 18.00 -0.49 9.94
C LEU A 237 17.76 -1.01 8.52
N HIS A 238 16.97 -2.07 8.36
CA HIS A 238 16.60 -2.62 7.05
C HIS A 238 15.73 -1.65 6.26
N LEU A 239 14.76 -1.01 6.93
CA LEU A 239 13.89 -0.02 6.31
C LEU A 239 14.66 1.21 5.83
N THR A 240 15.62 1.68 6.62
CA THR A 240 16.48 2.81 6.26
C THR A 240 17.33 2.48 5.04
N ARG A 241 17.96 1.30 5.01
CA ARG A 241 18.75 0.84 3.84
C ARG A 241 17.90 0.68 2.60
N MET A 242 16.71 0.09 2.73
CA MET A 242 15.75 -0.04 1.63
C MET A 242 15.36 1.33 1.07
N ARG A 243 15.15 2.33 1.94
CA ARG A 243 14.83 3.69 1.52
C ARG A 243 15.95 4.33 0.73
N LEU A 244 17.17 4.30 1.26
CA LEU A 244 18.34 4.81 0.55
C LEU A 244 18.52 4.11 -0.80
N ALA A 245 18.28 2.80 -0.87
CA ALA A 245 18.39 2.05 -2.11
C ALA A 245 17.32 2.44 -3.15
N ILE A 246 16.07 2.65 -2.73
CA ILE A 246 15.00 3.11 -3.65
C ILE A 246 15.25 4.55 -4.09
N ASP A 247 15.64 5.45 -3.18
CA ASP A 247 15.99 6.82 -3.53
C ASP A 247 17.17 6.82 -4.54
N GLY A 248 18.13 5.90 -4.37
CA GLY A 248 19.19 5.64 -5.36
C GLY A 248 18.68 5.19 -6.73
N VAL A 249 17.60 4.40 -6.81
CA VAL A 249 16.95 4.05 -8.09
C VAL A 249 16.34 5.28 -8.75
N VAL A 250 15.67 6.15 -7.97
CA VAL A 250 15.08 7.40 -8.50
C VAL A 250 16.18 8.31 -9.05
N GLU A 251 17.28 8.44 -8.33
CA GLU A 251 18.45 9.19 -8.78
C GLU A 251 19.06 8.60 -10.08
N ALA A 252 19.20 7.27 -10.16
CA ALA A 252 19.69 6.59 -11.35
C ALA A 252 18.80 6.85 -12.57
N ILE A 253 17.48 6.81 -12.40
CA ILE A 253 16.52 7.15 -13.46
C ILE A 253 16.70 8.61 -13.91
N GLY A 254 16.87 9.54 -12.97
CA GLY A 254 17.14 10.95 -13.28
C GLY A 254 18.43 11.16 -14.06
N ALA A 255 19.52 10.52 -13.64
CA ALA A 255 20.81 10.57 -14.32
C ALA A 255 20.76 9.95 -15.72
N ALA A 256 20.05 8.83 -15.89
CA ALA A 256 19.84 8.17 -17.17
C ALA A 256 19.02 9.06 -18.13
N ALA A 257 18.00 9.76 -17.63
CA ALA A 257 17.21 10.70 -18.43
C ALA A 257 18.06 11.88 -18.93
N ILE A 258 18.92 12.45 -18.08
CA ILE A 258 19.87 13.51 -18.46
C ILE A 258 20.84 13.01 -19.54
N SER A 259 21.34 11.78 -19.40
CA SER A 259 22.28 11.18 -20.35
C SER A 259 21.62 10.89 -21.70
N LEU A 260 20.41 10.31 -21.71
CA LEU A 260 19.61 10.13 -22.92
C LEU A 260 19.38 11.47 -23.62
N ARG A 261 19.03 12.53 -22.88
CA ARG A 261 18.84 13.87 -23.45
C ARG A 261 20.10 14.35 -24.16
N ARG A 262 21.28 14.18 -23.56
CA ARG A 262 22.56 14.55 -24.19
C ARG A 262 22.77 13.75 -25.49
N SER A 263 22.63 12.43 -25.44
CA SER A 263 22.77 11.59 -26.64
C SER A 263 21.79 11.97 -27.75
N LEU A 264 20.55 12.35 -27.42
CA LEU A 264 19.58 12.83 -28.42
C LEU A 264 19.93 14.20 -29.00
N LEU A 265 20.55 15.08 -28.22
CA LEU A 265 21.04 16.39 -28.69
C LEU A 265 22.28 16.26 -29.58
N ASP A 266 23.03 15.16 -29.43
CA ASP A 266 24.20 14.86 -30.26
C ASP A 266 23.82 14.25 -31.63
N LEU A 267 22.59 13.77 -31.80
CA LEU A 267 22.10 13.23 -33.08
C LEU A 267 21.76 14.35 -34.07
N ASP A 268 22.38 14.33 -35.24
CA ASP A 268 22.09 15.26 -36.33
C ASP A 268 20.99 14.71 -37.26
N ILE A 269 20.37 15.59 -38.05
CA ILE A 269 19.38 15.25 -39.08
C ILE A 269 19.95 14.20 -40.07
N ALA A 270 21.24 14.28 -40.37
CA ALA A 270 21.93 13.30 -41.21
C ALA A 270 21.86 11.88 -40.63
N ASP A 271 21.99 11.72 -39.31
CA ASP A 271 21.94 10.43 -38.63
C ASP A 271 20.55 9.80 -38.75
N TYR A 272 19.49 10.60 -38.55
CA TYR A 272 18.11 10.13 -38.75
C TYR A 272 17.86 9.66 -40.18
N ARG A 273 18.45 10.34 -41.17
CA ARG A 273 18.33 9.93 -42.58
C ARG A 273 19.04 8.60 -42.83
N ILE A 274 20.24 8.41 -42.27
CA ILE A 274 21.00 7.16 -42.37
C ILE A 274 20.23 6.01 -41.73
N LEU A 275 19.70 6.21 -40.52
CA LEU A 275 18.84 5.23 -39.86
C LEU A 275 17.60 4.89 -40.72
N GLN A 276 17.07 5.90 -41.43
CA GLN A 276 15.86 5.72 -42.24
C GLN A 276 16.14 4.87 -43.47
N SER A 277 17.24 5.14 -44.17
CA SER A 277 17.61 4.40 -45.36
C SER A 277 18.07 2.98 -45.03
N ASN A 278 18.79 2.80 -43.93
CA ASN A 278 19.53 1.56 -43.66
C ASN A 278 18.77 0.57 -42.78
N THR A 279 17.94 1.03 -41.85
CA THR A 279 17.32 0.12 -40.86
C THR A 279 15.81 0.19 -40.95
N ALA A 280 15.23 1.36 -40.71
CA ALA A 280 13.78 1.54 -40.69
C ALA A 280 13.14 1.23 -42.06
N GLY A 281 13.84 1.57 -43.15
CA GLY A 281 13.42 1.24 -44.52
C GLY A 281 13.47 -0.25 -44.86
N ILE A 282 14.34 -1.03 -44.20
CA ILE A 282 14.43 -2.49 -44.35
C ILE A 282 13.33 -3.17 -43.52
N GLU A 283 13.20 -2.79 -42.25
CA GLU A 283 12.19 -3.31 -41.32
C GLU A 283 10.77 -2.83 -41.66
N LYS A 284 10.65 -1.86 -42.58
CA LYS A 284 9.41 -1.16 -42.93
C LYS A 284 8.73 -0.52 -41.72
N MET A 285 9.52 -0.16 -40.72
CA MET A 285 9.06 0.58 -39.55
C MET A 285 9.20 2.09 -39.82
N PRO A 286 8.24 2.93 -39.38
CA PRO A 286 8.43 4.36 -39.45
C PRO A 286 9.54 4.87 -38.52
N MET A 287 10.35 5.81 -38.99
CA MET A 287 11.50 6.35 -38.26
C MET A 287 11.17 6.81 -36.83
N GLY A 288 10.11 7.59 -36.64
CA GLY A 288 9.74 8.06 -35.30
C GLY A 288 9.41 6.94 -34.31
N VAL A 289 8.84 5.82 -34.78
CA VAL A 289 8.57 4.64 -33.93
C VAL A 289 9.89 3.98 -33.56
N TYR A 290 10.75 3.78 -34.55
CA TYR A 290 12.07 3.19 -34.38
C TYR A 290 12.93 3.98 -33.37
N VAL A 291 13.03 5.31 -33.53
CA VAL A 291 13.78 6.18 -32.60
C VAL A 291 13.19 6.13 -31.19
N THR A 292 11.86 6.08 -31.07
CA THR A 292 11.20 5.98 -29.77
C THR A 292 11.55 4.65 -29.08
N GLU A 293 11.51 3.54 -29.80
CA GLU A 293 11.87 2.22 -29.25
C GLU A 293 13.35 2.16 -28.86
N LEU A 294 14.24 2.61 -29.75
CA LEU A 294 15.66 2.69 -29.49
C LEU A 294 15.96 3.57 -28.27
N SER A 295 15.26 4.70 -28.12
CA SER A 295 15.43 5.59 -26.96
C SER A 295 14.99 4.94 -25.65
N LEU A 296 13.92 4.14 -25.66
CA LEU A 296 13.43 3.42 -24.48
C LEU A 296 14.36 2.27 -24.09
N GLU A 297 14.90 1.54 -25.06
CA GLU A 297 15.87 0.48 -24.84
C GLU A 297 17.20 1.06 -24.32
N TYR A 298 17.67 2.16 -24.92
CA TYR A 298 18.87 2.86 -24.46
C TYR A 298 18.69 3.48 -23.07
N LEU A 299 17.51 4.03 -22.76
CA LEU A 299 17.19 4.48 -21.40
C LEU A 299 17.28 3.33 -20.39
N SER A 300 16.75 2.15 -20.76
CA SER A 300 16.83 0.95 -19.91
C SER A 300 18.28 0.54 -19.69
N TYR A 301 19.09 0.52 -20.74
CA TYR A 301 20.54 0.26 -20.65
C TYR A 301 21.26 1.26 -19.73
N LEU A 302 20.96 2.55 -19.82
CA LEU A 302 21.56 3.58 -18.97
C LEU A 302 21.18 3.40 -17.50
N ILE A 303 19.93 3.03 -17.20
CA ILE A 303 19.47 2.72 -15.84
C ILE A 303 20.18 1.46 -15.31
N GLU A 304 20.25 0.39 -16.11
CA GLU A 304 20.92 -0.86 -15.76
C GLU A 304 22.43 -0.69 -15.54
N SER A 305 23.04 0.31 -16.19
CA SER A 305 24.46 0.64 -16.04
C SER A 305 24.78 1.38 -14.74
N ASP A 306 23.79 1.91 -14.03
CA ASP A 306 24.00 2.60 -12.75
C ASP A 306 24.04 1.61 -11.58
N SER A 307 25.16 1.60 -10.85
CA SER A 307 25.36 0.77 -9.66
C SER A 307 24.29 0.97 -8.56
N LYS A 308 23.65 2.15 -8.49
CA LYS A 308 22.59 2.44 -7.51
C LYS A 308 21.36 1.56 -7.72
N LEU A 309 21.05 1.18 -8.97
CA LEU A 309 19.97 0.21 -9.25
C LEU A 309 20.24 -1.12 -8.54
N TRP A 310 21.48 -1.60 -8.64
CA TRP A 310 21.91 -2.87 -8.08
C TRP A 310 22.03 -2.84 -6.55
N SER A 311 22.13 -1.66 -5.95
CA SER A 311 22.07 -1.50 -4.48
C SER A 311 20.73 -1.96 -3.91
N LEU A 312 19.62 -1.72 -4.63
CA LEU A 312 18.30 -2.19 -4.24
C LEU A 312 18.19 -3.71 -4.35
N ALA A 313 18.71 -4.29 -5.43
CA ALA A 313 18.75 -5.73 -5.59
C ALA A 313 19.55 -6.39 -4.45
N ALA A 314 20.74 -5.86 -4.13
CA ALA A 314 21.57 -6.37 -3.05
C ALA A 314 20.90 -6.29 -1.67
N GLU A 315 20.19 -5.20 -1.37
CA GLU A 315 19.45 -5.06 -0.11
C GLU A 315 18.30 -6.07 -0.03
N ILE A 316 17.50 -6.22 -1.10
CA ILE A 316 16.41 -7.20 -1.15
C ILE A 316 16.95 -8.63 -1.02
N ASP A 317 18.06 -8.97 -1.69
CA ASP A 317 18.67 -10.30 -1.63
C ASP A 317 19.27 -10.62 -0.25
N ALA A 318 19.66 -9.60 0.52
CA ALA A 318 20.15 -9.77 1.89
C ALA A 318 19.03 -10.15 2.87
N TRP A 319 17.76 -9.99 2.49
CA TRP A 319 16.63 -10.29 3.37
C TRP A 319 16.46 -11.79 3.58
N LYS A 320 16.62 -12.19 4.84
CA LYS A 320 16.32 -13.54 5.31
C LYS A 320 14.93 -13.56 5.90
N ARG A 321 14.23 -14.69 5.77
CA ARG A 321 12.89 -14.91 6.37
C ARG A 321 12.79 -14.47 7.84
N GLU A 322 13.86 -14.68 8.60
CA GLU A 322 13.94 -14.40 10.03
C GLU A 322 14.03 -12.90 10.35
N ASN A 323 14.36 -12.08 9.34
CA ASN A 323 14.65 -10.65 9.44
C ASN A 323 13.76 -9.81 8.50
N ILE A 324 12.74 -10.40 7.87
CA ILE A 324 11.82 -9.63 7.03
C ILE A 324 11.08 -8.65 7.95
N PRO A 325 11.15 -7.33 7.67
CA PRO A 325 10.43 -6.34 8.45
C PRO A 325 8.93 -6.62 8.38
N ARG A 326 8.18 -6.24 9.43
CA ARG A 326 6.73 -6.47 9.56
C ARG A 326 6.01 -6.47 8.21
N SER A 327 5.60 -7.64 7.71
CA SER A 327 4.97 -7.71 6.40
C SER A 327 3.49 -7.37 6.56
N ARG A 328 2.94 -6.53 5.68
CA ARG A 328 1.50 -6.60 5.38
C ARG A 328 1.31 -7.65 4.28
N PHE A 329 0.21 -8.39 4.32
CA PHE A 329 0.08 -9.70 3.69
C PHE A 329 -0.36 -9.65 2.23
N ALA A 330 -1.04 -8.58 1.86
CA ALA A 330 -1.48 -8.34 0.50
C ALA A 330 -0.35 -7.72 -0.32
N LEU A 331 -0.13 -8.25 -1.53
CA LEU A 331 0.63 -7.50 -2.53
C LEU A 331 -0.18 -6.23 -2.82
N ARG A 332 0.47 -5.08 -2.76
CA ARG A 332 -0.22 -3.83 -3.11
C ARG A 332 -0.56 -3.85 -4.61
N PRO A 333 -1.65 -3.17 -5.03
CA PRO A 333 -1.98 -2.99 -6.45
C PRO A 333 -0.82 -2.43 -7.28
N SER A 334 0.12 -1.69 -6.67
CA SER A 334 1.35 -1.22 -7.31
C SER A 334 2.22 -2.34 -7.88
N VAL A 335 2.31 -3.51 -7.23
CA VAL A 335 3.07 -4.66 -7.75
C VAL A 335 2.44 -5.19 -9.03
N ARG A 336 1.10 -5.22 -9.07
CA ARG A 336 0.35 -5.54 -10.30
C ARG A 336 0.61 -4.52 -11.38
N ASP A 337 0.62 -3.24 -11.06
CA ASP A 337 0.80 -2.18 -12.04
C ASP A 337 2.23 -2.21 -12.62
N LEU A 338 3.26 -2.47 -11.78
CA LEU A 338 4.64 -2.73 -12.21
C LEU A 338 4.72 -3.92 -13.17
N TYR A 339 4.15 -5.07 -12.80
CA TYR A 339 4.16 -6.25 -13.65
C TYR A 339 3.38 -6.01 -14.96
N THR A 340 2.20 -5.39 -14.88
CA THR A 340 1.36 -5.10 -16.05
C THR A 340 2.07 -4.16 -17.01
N GLY A 341 2.77 -3.13 -16.50
CA GLY A 341 3.60 -2.22 -17.30
C GLY A 341 4.72 -2.92 -18.08
N ASN A 342 5.21 -4.07 -17.59
CA ASN A 342 6.16 -4.93 -18.31
C ASN A 342 5.48 -5.79 -19.38
N VAL A 343 4.23 -6.21 -19.18
CA VAL A 343 3.51 -7.10 -20.12
C VAL A 343 2.87 -6.35 -21.28
N ILE A 344 2.25 -5.20 -21.03
CA ILE A 344 1.48 -4.45 -22.04
C ILE A 344 2.13 -3.09 -22.35
N HIS A 345 1.93 -2.61 -23.57
CA HIS A 345 2.26 -1.22 -23.91
C HIS A 345 1.28 -0.24 -23.27
N ALA A 346 1.77 0.96 -22.98
CA ALA A 346 0.95 2.05 -22.45
C ALA A 346 -0.18 2.43 -23.43
N PRO A 347 -1.40 2.73 -22.94
CA PRO A 347 -2.52 3.15 -23.78
C PRO A 347 -2.19 4.38 -24.66
N SER A 348 -1.43 5.34 -24.11
CA SER A 348 -0.99 6.55 -24.81
C SER A 348 -0.23 6.24 -26.10
N ARG A 349 0.56 5.16 -26.16
CA ARG A 349 1.23 4.73 -27.39
C ARG A 349 0.22 4.37 -28.48
N LEU A 350 -0.81 3.60 -28.13
CA LEU A 350 -1.84 3.15 -29.08
C LEU A 350 -2.69 4.32 -29.58
N GLU A 351 -2.95 5.30 -28.73
CA GLU A 351 -3.63 6.54 -29.11
C GLU A 351 -2.81 7.37 -30.09
N GLN A 352 -1.50 7.51 -29.85
CA GLN A 352 -0.62 8.25 -30.77
C GLN A 352 -0.48 7.54 -32.11
N GLU A 353 -0.36 6.22 -32.14
CA GLU A 353 -0.41 5.45 -33.39
C GLU A 353 -1.71 5.69 -34.17
N ALA A 354 -2.86 5.74 -33.49
CA ALA A 354 -4.13 6.04 -34.14
C ALA A 354 -4.17 7.48 -34.70
N LYS A 355 -3.65 8.47 -33.95
CA LYS A 355 -3.52 9.86 -34.43
C LYS A 355 -2.61 9.98 -35.66
N LEU A 356 -1.54 9.18 -35.70
CA LEU A 356 -0.59 9.11 -36.81
C LEU A 356 -1.08 8.27 -38.00
N ARG A 357 -2.35 7.82 -37.98
CA ARG A 357 -2.94 6.96 -39.01
C ARG A 357 -2.19 5.63 -39.19
N ARG A 358 -1.80 5.04 -38.06
CA ARG A 358 -1.07 3.76 -37.98
C ARG A 358 -1.80 2.75 -37.12
N GLY A 359 -3.12 2.88 -37.01
CA GLY A 359 -3.96 1.93 -36.31
C GLY A 359 -4.64 0.94 -37.25
N PRO A 360 -5.46 0.03 -36.69
CA PRO A 360 -6.28 -0.89 -37.48
C PRO A 360 -7.23 -0.20 -38.47
N LYS A 361 -7.70 1.02 -38.14
CA LYS A 361 -8.51 1.85 -39.03
C LYS A 361 -7.77 2.31 -40.29
N ASP A 362 -6.45 2.21 -40.31
CA ASP A 362 -5.60 2.59 -41.43
C ASP A 362 -4.96 1.35 -42.08
N GLY A 363 -5.39 0.13 -41.69
CA GLY A 363 -4.87 -1.13 -42.20
C GLY A 363 -3.62 -1.64 -41.50
N PHE A 364 -3.14 -0.96 -40.44
CA PHE A 364 -1.96 -1.38 -39.69
C PHE A 364 -2.34 -2.26 -38.50
N PHE A 365 -1.68 -3.42 -38.42
CA PHE A 365 -1.81 -4.39 -37.34
C PHE A 365 -0.43 -4.79 -36.86
N TYR A 366 -0.29 -5.04 -35.56
CA TYR A 366 1.00 -5.38 -34.97
C TYR A 366 0.89 -6.68 -34.16
N LEU A 367 2.00 -7.41 -34.09
CA LEU A 367 2.14 -8.59 -33.25
C LEU A 367 1.76 -8.23 -31.80
N GLY A 368 0.89 -9.02 -31.19
CA GLY A 368 0.41 -8.80 -29.83
C GLY A 368 -0.70 -7.76 -29.67
N ASP A 369 -1.20 -7.12 -30.74
CA ASP A 369 -2.40 -6.27 -30.65
C ASP A 369 -3.58 -7.08 -30.10
N ILE A 370 -4.28 -6.52 -29.11
CA ILE A 370 -5.39 -7.16 -28.40
C ILE A 370 -6.70 -6.46 -28.76
N PHE A 371 -7.73 -7.25 -29.04
CA PHE A 371 -9.05 -6.79 -29.45
C PHE A 371 -10.17 -7.35 -28.59
N PHE A 372 -11.17 -6.51 -28.29
CA PHE A 372 -12.48 -6.92 -27.79
C PHE A 372 -13.56 -6.63 -28.83
N ARG A 373 -14.71 -7.28 -28.73
CA ARG A 373 -15.86 -6.92 -29.55
C ARG A 373 -16.32 -5.50 -29.23
N ALA A 374 -16.61 -4.72 -30.26
CA ALA A 374 -17.03 -3.33 -30.11
C ALA A 374 -18.31 -3.21 -29.25
N GLU A 375 -19.27 -4.12 -29.43
CA GLU A 375 -20.52 -4.18 -28.67
C GLU A 375 -20.31 -4.43 -27.17
N ASP A 376 -19.18 -5.03 -26.78
CA ASP A 376 -18.82 -5.38 -25.41
C ASP A 376 -17.98 -4.30 -24.72
N CYS A 377 -17.51 -3.28 -25.46
CA CYS A 377 -16.69 -2.20 -24.92
C CYS A 377 -17.53 -1.08 -24.26
N ALA A 378 -18.86 -1.16 -24.34
CA ALA A 378 -19.76 -0.16 -23.75
C ALA A 378 -19.76 -0.24 -22.21
N LYS A 379 -20.05 0.89 -21.56
CA LYS A 379 -20.19 0.99 -20.10
C LYS A 379 -21.20 -0.04 -19.58
N GLY A 380 -20.89 -0.72 -18.49
CA GLY A 380 -21.70 -1.74 -17.84
C GLY A 380 -21.60 -3.14 -18.47
N LYS A 381 -20.89 -3.31 -19.59
CA LYS A 381 -20.66 -4.62 -20.20
C LYS A 381 -19.29 -5.17 -19.82
N ILE A 382 -19.19 -6.50 -19.81
CA ILE A 382 -17.92 -7.20 -19.59
C ILE A 382 -17.66 -8.02 -20.86
N PRO A 383 -16.58 -7.74 -21.61
CA PRO A 383 -16.20 -8.57 -22.74
C PRO A 383 -16.04 -10.01 -22.31
N ARG A 384 -16.46 -10.94 -23.18
CA ARG A 384 -16.31 -12.39 -22.91
C ARG A 384 -15.11 -12.99 -23.62
N ILE A 385 -14.71 -12.39 -24.74
CA ILE A 385 -13.68 -12.90 -25.65
C ILE A 385 -12.68 -11.77 -25.93
N ALA A 386 -11.39 -12.11 -25.85
CA ALA A 386 -10.31 -11.33 -26.39
C ALA A 386 -9.68 -12.06 -27.57
N MET A 387 -9.09 -11.30 -28.49
CA MET A 387 -8.23 -11.84 -29.55
C MET A 387 -6.89 -11.10 -29.53
N ALA A 388 -5.78 -11.84 -29.54
CA ALA A 388 -4.44 -11.28 -29.71
C ALA A 388 -3.85 -11.70 -31.06
N ILE A 389 -3.23 -10.78 -31.79
CA ILE A 389 -2.53 -11.11 -33.03
C ILE A 389 -1.28 -11.94 -32.72
N ALA A 390 -1.20 -13.11 -33.35
CA ALA A 390 -0.07 -14.04 -33.25
C ALA A 390 0.69 -14.18 -34.58
N THR A 391 0.34 -13.38 -35.60
CA THR A 391 1.06 -13.37 -36.88
C THR A 391 2.45 -12.73 -36.71
N PRO A 392 3.52 -13.30 -37.29
CA PRO A 392 4.86 -12.71 -37.22
C PRO A 392 4.90 -11.24 -37.67
N ALA A 393 5.67 -10.42 -36.95
CA ALA A 393 5.75 -8.98 -37.21
C ALA A 393 6.24 -8.66 -38.64
N CYS A 394 7.17 -9.46 -39.18
CA CYS A 394 7.68 -9.30 -40.55
C CYS A 394 6.60 -9.50 -41.62
N ASP A 395 5.57 -10.31 -41.35
CA ASP A 395 4.44 -10.51 -42.25
C ASP A 395 3.41 -9.38 -42.17
N LEU A 396 3.32 -8.72 -41.01
CA LEU A 396 2.43 -7.60 -40.75
C LEU A 396 3.01 -6.25 -41.17
N ALA A 397 4.33 -6.15 -41.31
CA ALA A 397 5.04 -4.91 -41.67
C ALA A 397 4.68 -4.34 -43.06
N ARG A 398 3.90 -5.07 -43.86
CA ARG A 398 3.44 -4.66 -45.20
C ARG A 398 1.91 -4.70 -45.28
N PRO A 399 1.21 -3.64 -44.86
CA PRO A 399 -0.26 -3.63 -44.79
C PRO A 399 -0.91 -3.93 -46.15
N ASP A 400 -0.34 -3.45 -47.25
CA ASP A 400 -0.86 -3.72 -48.60
C ASP A 400 -0.91 -5.22 -48.92
N LYS A 401 0.14 -5.97 -48.53
CA LYS A 401 0.17 -7.44 -48.72
C LYS A 401 -0.83 -8.17 -47.83
N VAL A 402 -1.14 -7.61 -46.66
CA VAL A 402 -2.18 -8.14 -45.79
C VAL A 402 -3.56 -7.93 -46.44
N ILE A 403 -3.80 -6.75 -47.01
CA ILE A 403 -5.03 -6.39 -47.71
C ILE A 403 -5.20 -7.20 -49.02
N GLU A 404 -4.10 -7.51 -49.71
CA GLU A 404 -4.09 -8.20 -51.02
C GLU A 404 -4.32 -9.71 -50.94
N GLY A 405 -4.29 -10.33 -49.75
CA GLY A 405 -4.67 -11.75 -49.63
C GLY A 405 -4.02 -12.56 -48.52
N ARG A 406 -3.23 -11.97 -47.61
CA ARG A 406 -2.75 -12.69 -46.43
C ARG A 406 -3.80 -12.70 -45.33
N THR A 407 -3.81 -13.75 -44.52
CA THR A 407 -4.63 -13.83 -43.32
C THR A 407 -3.83 -13.44 -42.08
N ILE A 408 -4.49 -12.81 -41.12
CA ILE A 408 -3.93 -12.52 -39.80
C ILE A 408 -4.36 -13.67 -38.88
N LEU A 409 -3.40 -14.40 -38.33
CA LEU A 409 -3.62 -15.38 -37.27
C LEU A 409 -3.80 -14.68 -35.91
N LEU A 410 -4.84 -15.07 -35.18
CA LEU A 410 -5.17 -14.59 -33.84
C LEU A 410 -5.35 -15.74 -32.85
N CYS A 411 -4.91 -15.52 -31.62
CA CYS A 411 -5.18 -16.37 -30.46
C CYS A 411 -6.39 -15.82 -29.70
N CYS A 412 -7.36 -16.68 -29.40
CA CYS A 412 -8.48 -16.29 -28.55
C CYS A 412 -8.11 -16.40 -27.06
N GLY A 413 -8.74 -15.57 -26.25
CA GLY A 413 -8.71 -15.67 -24.80
C GLY A 413 -10.09 -15.45 -24.19
N LYS A 414 -10.30 -16.00 -23.00
CA LYS A 414 -11.50 -15.75 -22.19
C LYS A 414 -11.24 -14.52 -21.32
N VAL A 415 -12.21 -13.61 -21.28
CA VAL A 415 -12.12 -12.39 -20.47
C VAL A 415 -12.96 -12.55 -19.22
N SER A 416 -12.42 -12.17 -18.07
CA SER A 416 -13.13 -12.09 -16.79
C SER A 416 -12.87 -10.74 -16.12
N LYS A 417 -13.86 -10.29 -15.32
CA LYS A 417 -13.69 -9.12 -14.47
C LYS A 417 -12.78 -9.48 -13.30
N THR A 418 -11.82 -8.62 -13.00
CA THR A 418 -11.04 -8.70 -11.76
C THR A 418 -11.29 -7.47 -10.91
N SER A 419 -11.31 -7.64 -9.59
CA SER A 419 -11.39 -6.50 -8.67
C SER A 419 -10.11 -5.67 -8.79
N SER A 420 -10.22 -4.35 -8.59
CA SER A 420 -9.06 -3.47 -8.47
C SER A 420 -8.14 -3.85 -7.30
N GLN A 421 -8.64 -4.63 -6.35
CA GLN A 421 -7.89 -5.18 -5.21
C GLN A 421 -7.66 -6.70 -5.32
N ALA A 422 -8.11 -7.36 -6.40
CA ALA A 422 -7.90 -8.80 -6.55
C ALA A 422 -6.46 -9.12 -6.98
N PRO A 423 -5.96 -10.29 -6.56
CA PRO A 423 -4.64 -10.75 -6.90
C PRO A 423 -4.41 -11.00 -8.39
N ILE A 424 -3.15 -10.94 -8.81
CA ILE A 424 -2.77 -11.40 -10.15
C ILE A 424 -3.08 -12.90 -10.23
N PRO A 425 -3.96 -13.33 -11.14
CA PRO A 425 -4.31 -14.73 -11.28
C PRO A 425 -3.06 -15.56 -11.59
N THR A 426 -2.94 -16.72 -10.97
CA THR A 426 -1.89 -17.68 -11.32
C THR A 426 -2.29 -18.36 -12.62
N THR A 427 -1.54 -18.11 -13.71
CA THR A 427 -1.80 -18.78 -14.98
C THR A 427 -1.09 -20.13 -15.05
N ARG A 428 -1.75 -21.08 -15.71
CA ARG A 428 -1.16 -22.40 -16.03
C ARG A 428 -0.44 -22.30 -17.38
N GLY A 429 0.65 -23.04 -17.54
CA GLY A 429 1.28 -23.24 -18.84
C GLY A 429 2.28 -22.18 -19.30
N GLY A 430 2.64 -21.21 -18.45
CA GLY A 430 3.68 -20.22 -18.79
C GLY A 430 3.24 -19.23 -19.89
N LEU A 431 1.94 -18.94 -19.96
CA LEU A 431 1.38 -17.91 -20.84
C LEU A 431 1.39 -16.54 -20.13
N PRO A 432 1.46 -15.43 -20.89
CA PRO A 432 1.45 -14.09 -20.31
C PRO A 432 0.14 -13.84 -19.54
N VAL A 433 0.25 -13.40 -18.29
CA VAL A 433 -0.92 -12.90 -17.55
C VAL A 433 -1.24 -11.50 -18.05
N THR A 434 -2.38 -11.35 -18.72
CA THR A 434 -2.75 -10.09 -19.35
C THR A 434 -3.87 -9.42 -18.56
N LEU A 435 -3.56 -8.24 -18.02
CA LEU A 435 -4.49 -7.39 -17.30
C LEU A 435 -4.66 -6.08 -18.07
N LEU A 436 -5.90 -5.73 -18.39
CA LEU A 436 -6.25 -4.53 -19.16
C LEU A 436 -7.28 -3.71 -18.39
N SER A 437 -7.28 -2.38 -18.57
CA SER A 437 -8.41 -1.55 -18.13
C SER A 437 -9.58 -1.71 -19.11
N HIS A 438 -10.81 -1.64 -18.60
CA HIS A 438 -11.98 -1.63 -19.46
C HIS A 438 -11.99 -0.33 -20.30
N PRO A 439 -12.25 -0.40 -21.63
CA PRO A 439 -12.14 0.77 -22.51
C PRO A 439 -13.03 1.96 -22.13
N ALA A 440 -14.22 1.69 -21.58
CA ALA A 440 -15.16 2.73 -21.11
C ALA A 440 -15.15 2.95 -19.58
N GLU A 441 -14.39 2.14 -18.81
CA GLU A 441 -14.38 2.17 -17.35
C GLU A 441 -12.97 1.90 -16.81
N SER A 442 -12.11 2.92 -16.78
CA SER A 442 -10.68 2.77 -16.46
C SER A 442 -10.40 2.10 -15.10
N ALA A 443 -11.29 2.30 -14.11
CA ALA A 443 -11.23 1.69 -12.79
C ALA A 443 -11.52 0.19 -12.79
N GLN A 444 -12.24 -0.32 -13.79
CA GLN A 444 -12.50 -1.74 -13.96
C GLN A 444 -11.31 -2.41 -14.66
N LYS A 445 -10.78 -3.46 -14.03
CA LYS A 445 -9.70 -4.27 -14.58
C LYS A 445 -10.28 -5.59 -15.15
N LEU A 446 -9.72 -6.02 -16.26
CA LEU A 446 -10.09 -7.22 -17.00
C LEU A 446 -8.89 -8.15 -17.08
N HIS A 447 -9.10 -9.43 -16.80
CA HIS A 447 -8.10 -10.48 -16.98
C HIS A 447 -8.40 -11.26 -18.25
N VAL A 448 -7.37 -11.51 -19.06
CA VAL A 448 -7.45 -12.34 -20.25
C VAL A 448 -6.69 -13.64 -20.02
N GLU A 449 -7.41 -14.75 -20.04
CA GLU A 449 -6.85 -16.10 -20.03
C GLU A 449 -6.75 -16.62 -21.47
N TRP A 450 -5.53 -16.73 -21.99
CA TRP A 450 -5.27 -17.15 -23.37
C TRP A 450 -5.50 -18.65 -23.57
N ASP A 451 -6.15 -19.01 -24.68
CA ASP A 451 -6.37 -20.39 -25.12
C ASP A 451 -5.62 -20.64 -26.43
N ILE A 452 -4.40 -21.17 -26.32
CA ILE A 452 -3.52 -21.46 -27.46
C ILE A 452 -4.10 -22.49 -28.44
N LYS A 453 -5.13 -23.24 -28.04
CA LYS A 453 -5.82 -24.20 -28.91
C LYS A 453 -6.96 -23.55 -29.70
N LYS A 454 -7.39 -22.35 -29.31
CA LYS A 454 -8.48 -21.62 -29.96
C LYS A 454 -7.93 -20.51 -30.85
N LEU A 455 -7.66 -20.87 -32.10
CA LEU A 455 -7.13 -19.97 -33.11
C LEU A 455 -8.23 -19.47 -34.05
N VAL A 456 -8.12 -18.22 -34.48
CA VAL A 456 -9.01 -17.59 -35.46
C VAL A 456 -8.14 -16.88 -36.50
N THR A 457 -8.63 -16.78 -37.73
CA THR A 457 -7.97 -15.99 -38.77
C THR A 457 -8.86 -14.84 -39.21
N TRP A 458 -8.26 -13.69 -39.50
CA TRP A 458 -8.90 -12.59 -40.19
C TRP A 458 -8.39 -12.50 -41.62
N ASP A 459 -9.32 -12.47 -42.57
CA ASP A 459 -9.02 -12.28 -43.98
C ASP A 459 -9.03 -10.79 -44.37
N SER A 460 -8.78 -10.52 -45.65
CA SER A 460 -8.80 -9.17 -46.20
C SER A 460 -10.17 -8.49 -46.09
N THR A 461 -11.27 -9.24 -46.01
CA THR A 461 -12.62 -8.69 -45.84
C THR A 461 -12.74 -8.02 -44.47
N ILE A 462 -12.29 -8.69 -43.42
CA ILE A 462 -12.32 -8.15 -42.06
C ILE A 462 -11.38 -6.94 -41.95
N VAL A 463 -10.17 -7.03 -42.51
CA VAL A 463 -9.22 -5.90 -42.55
C VAL A 463 -9.85 -4.67 -43.23
N LYS A 464 -10.48 -4.83 -44.39
CA LYS A 464 -11.18 -3.75 -45.11
C LYS A 464 -12.38 -3.19 -44.33
N ARG A 465 -12.99 -3.96 -43.42
CA ARG A 465 -14.05 -3.46 -42.54
C ARG A 465 -13.49 -2.53 -41.46
N PHE A 466 -12.35 -2.85 -40.86
CA PHE A 466 -11.65 -1.94 -39.95
C PHE A 466 -11.32 -0.61 -40.65
N MET A 467 -10.80 -0.67 -41.88
CA MET A 467 -10.45 0.52 -42.65
C MET A 467 -11.64 1.44 -42.95
N ARG A 468 -12.84 0.87 -43.09
CA ARG A 468 -14.08 1.62 -43.28
C ARG A 468 -14.72 2.10 -41.97
N GLY A 469 -14.08 1.86 -40.82
CA GLY A 469 -14.66 2.16 -39.51
C GLY A 469 -15.84 1.26 -39.11
N ALA A 470 -16.08 0.17 -39.85
CA ALA A 470 -17.20 -0.76 -39.67
C ALA A 470 -16.75 -2.12 -39.08
N GLY A 471 -15.65 -2.11 -38.31
CA GLY A 471 -15.12 -3.31 -37.66
C GLY A 471 -15.92 -3.69 -36.41
N ASP A 472 -16.19 -4.98 -36.23
CA ASP A 472 -16.88 -5.52 -35.04
C ASP A 472 -15.99 -5.56 -33.80
N TRP A 473 -14.73 -5.13 -33.93
CA TRP A 473 -13.68 -5.28 -32.94
C TRP A 473 -12.98 -3.96 -32.70
N THR A 474 -12.60 -3.71 -31.45
CA THR A 474 -11.88 -2.52 -31.00
C THR A 474 -10.54 -2.95 -30.44
N ARG A 475 -9.46 -2.28 -30.85
CA ARG A 475 -8.12 -2.48 -30.27
C ARG A 475 -8.10 -1.87 -28.87
N VAL A 476 -7.75 -2.67 -27.87
CA VAL A 476 -7.81 -2.31 -26.45
C VAL A 476 -6.47 -2.38 -25.73
N GLY A 477 -5.46 -2.99 -26.36
CA GLY A 477 -4.13 -3.14 -25.79
C GLY A 477 -3.14 -3.72 -26.79
N ARG A 478 -1.87 -3.81 -26.40
CA ARG A 478 -0.84 -4.56 -27.12
C ARG A 478 0.13 -5.20 -26.13
N LEU A 479 0.41 -6.48 -26.30
CA LEU A 479 1.50 -7.17 -25.58
C LEU A 479 2.86 -6.60 -26.00
N ARG A 480 3.77 -6.40 -25.06
CA ARG A 480 5.17 -6.08 -25.38
C ARG A 480 5.83 -7.22 -26.16
N PRO A 481 6.87 -6.96 -26.98
CA PRO A 481 7.45 -7.94 -27.90
C PRO A 481 7.77 -9.30 -27.27
N LEU A 482 8.44 -9.32 -26.11
CA LEU A 482 8.79 -10.56 -25.40
C LEU A 482 7.56 -11.43 -25.08
N TYR A 483 6.48 -10.82 -24.58
CA TYR A 483 5.26 -11.54 -24.19
C TYR A 483 4.38 -11.88 -25.39
N ALA A 484 4.41 -11.06 -26.45
CA ALA A 484 3.75 -11.39 -27.71
C ALA A 484 4.42 -12.58 -28.40
N LEU A 485 5.76 -12.62 -28.39
CA LEU A 485 6.55 -13.76 -28.87
C LEU A 485 6.34 -15.00 -28.01
N GLN A 486 6.23 -14.86 -26.69
CA GLN A 486 5.85 -15.97 -25.81
C GLN A 486 4.50 -16.58 -26.21
N LEU A 487 3.48 -15.74 -26.43
CA LEU A 487 2.16 -16.22 -26.86
C LEU A 487 2.23 -16.88 -28.25
N GLN A 488 2.92 -16.25 -29.21
CA GLN A 488 3.13 -16.81 -30.54
C GLN A 488 3.86 -18.16 -30.49
N HIS A 489 4.92 -18.25 -29.69
CA HIS A 489 5.72 -19.46 -29.54
C HIS A 489 4.93 -20.58 -28.86
N ALA A 490 4.11 -20.25 -27.86
CA ALA A 490 3.22 -21.22 -27.22
C ALA A 490 2.16 -21.79 -28.17
N ILE A 491 1.80 -21.05 -29.24
CA ILE A 491 0.90 -21.54 -30.29
C ILE A 491 1.64 -22.48 -31.27
N THR A 492 2.93 -22.24 -31.53
CA THR A 492 3.69 -22.90 -32.60
C THR A 492 4.63 -24.01 -32.15
N SER A 493 4.94 -24.15 -30.86
CA SER A 493 6.00 -25.04 -30.36
C SER A 493 5.52 -26.04 -29.30
N ASP A 494 5.78 -27.33 -29.55
CA ASP A 494 5.77 -28.41 -28.55
C ASP A 494 7.18 -28.73 -27.98
N LEU A 495 8.26 -28.16 -28.56
CA LEU A 495 9.65 -28.59 -28.35
C LEU A 495 10.49 -27.68 -27.45
N SER A 496 10.16 -26.39 -27.35
CA SER A 496 10.92 -25.40 -26.57
C SER A 496 9.98 -24.47 -25.80
N ARG A 497 10.51 -23.57 -24.97
CA ARG A 497 9.75 -22.52 -24.26
C ARG A 497 10.50 -21.20 -24.30
N VAL A 498 9.77 -20.09 -24.40
CA VAL A 498 10.32 -18.74 -24.14
C VAL A 498 10.27 -18.47 -22.63
N GLY A 499 11.43 -18.28 -22.02
CA GLY A 499 11.52 -17.90 -20.61
C GLY A 499 11.14 -16.44 -20.42
N THR A 500 10.08 -16.17 -19.66
CA THR A 500 9.70 -14.81 -19.25
C THR A 500 9.66 -14.69 -17.74
N GLN A 501 9.64 -13.46 -17.25
CA GLN A 501 9.31 -13.19 -15.86
C GLN A 501 7.96 -13.82 -15.53
N ARG A 502 7.90 -14.53 -14.40
CA ARG A 502 6.64 -15.07 -13.90
C ARG A 502 5.80 -13.94 -13.31
N PRO A 503 4.47 -13.98 -13.46
CA PRO A 503 3.60 -13.08 -12.72
C PRO A 503 3.89 -13.20 -11.22
N PRO A 504 3.97 -12.08 -10.48
CA PRO A 504 4.00 -12.15 -9.04
C PRO A 504 2.67 -12.75 -8.58
N SER A 505 2.71 -13.99 -8.11
CA SER A 505 1.53 -14.66 -7.57
C SER A 505 1.25 -14.07 -6.20
N GLU A 506 0.11 -13.41 -6.04
CA GLU A 506 -0.29 -12.96 -4.72
C GLU A 506 -0.69 -14.17 -3.86
N PRO A 507 -0.29 -14.17 -2.58
CA PRO A 507 -0.91 -15.05 -1.59
C PRO A 507 -2.43 -14.92 -1.61
N VAL A 508 -3.17 -16.04 -1.59
CA VAL A 508 -4.64 -15.95 -1.57
C VAL A 508 -5.07 -15.27 -0.26
N PRO A 509 -5.82 -14.16 -0.30
CA PRO A 509 -6.15 -13.40 0.91
C PRO A 509 -7.18 -14.14 1.76
N HIS A 510 -6.92 -14.17 3.06
CA HIS A 510 -7.77 -14.80 4.07
C HIS A 510 -8.05 -13.83 5.21
N GLY A 511 -9.26 -13.91 5.73
CA GLY A 511 -9.56 -13.47 7.07
C GLY A 511 -9.10 -14.49 8.10
N VAL A 512 -8.99 -14.04 9.35
CA VAL A 512 -8.52 -14.88 10.45
C VAL A 512 -9.55 -14.91 11.57
N GLU A 513 -9.80 -16.10 12.09
CA GLU A 513 -10.55 -16.33 13.30
C GLU A 513 -9.74 -17.19 14.26
N LEU A 514 -9.67 -16.78 15.53
CA LEU A 514 -9.06 -17.58 16.60
C LEU A 514 -10.15 -18.25 17.42
N LEU A 515 -9.96 -19.55 17.62
CA LEU A 515 -10.85 -20.43 18.36
C LEU A 515 -10.10 -21.04 19.54
N VAL A 516 -10.83 -21.30 20.63
CA VAL A 516 -10.35 -22.02 21.80
C VAL A 516 -11.19 -23.27 22.03
N ARG A 517 -10.58 -24.32 22.55
CA ARG A 517 -11.29 -25.52 22.98
C ARG A 517 -11.62 -25.46 24.47
N LEU A 518 -12.90 -25.51 24.81
CA LEU A 518 -13.42 -25.51 26.19
C LEU A 518 -14.43 -26.65 26.36
N GLY A 519 -14.20 -27.54 27.34
CA GLY A 519 -15.11 -28.67 27.59
C GLY A 519 -15.37 -29.54 26.35
N GLY A 520 -14.33 -29.76 25.53
CA GLY A 520 -14.43 -30.52 24.27
C GLY A 520 -15.07 -29.76 23.09
N LYS A 521 -15.54 -28.52 23.29
CA LYS A 521 -16.18 -27.70 22.24
C LYS A 521 -15.25 -26.59 21.77
N TRP A 522 -15.28 -26.28 20.47
CA TRP A 522 -14.58 -25.13 19.91
C TRP A 522 -15.47 -23.89 19.96
N LYS A 523 -14.96 -22.81 20.55
CA LYS A 523 -15.63 -21.51 20.63
C LYS A 523 -14.78 -20.45 19.94
N SER A 524 -15.41 -19.61 19.13
CA SER A 524 -14.76 -18.43 18.57
C SER A 524 -14.50 -17.44 19.70
N ILE A 525 -13.23 -17.05 19.88
CA ILE A 525 -12.84 -16.04 20.87
C ILE A 525 -12.49 -14.72 20.20
N ASP A 526 -12.21 -14.75 18.91
CA ASP A 526 -11.84 -13.57 18.17
C ASP A 526 -12.07 -13.75 16.67
N ALA A 527 -12.90 -12.86 16.10
CA ALA A 527 -13.33 -12.91 14.69
C ALA A 527 -13.28 -11.55 13.99
N LYS A 528 -12.61 -10.54 14.58
CA LYS A 528 -12.60 -9.16 14.02
C LYS A 528 -12.07 -9.10 12.59
N ASP A 529 -11.08 -9.93 12.27
CA ASP A 529 -10.42 -9.94 10.96
C ASP A 529 -10.99 -11.00 10.02
N ILE A 530 -12.15 -11.61 10.30
CA ILE A 530 -12.70 -12.68 9.45
C ILE A 530 -13.05 -12.20 8.02
N GLY A 531 -13.36 -10.91 7.86
CA GLY A 531 -13.63 -10.25 6.59
C GLY A 531 -12.46 -9.43 6.02
N SER A 532 -11.32 -9.41 6.72
CA SER A 532 -10.19 -8.52 6.42
C SER A 532 -9.03 -9.30 5.82
N SER A 533 -8.36 -8.75 4.81
CA SER A 533 -7.19 -9.39 4.15
C SER A 533 -5.92 -9.28 5.01
N VAL A 534 -5.93 -9.96 6.16
CA VAL A 534 -4.85 -9.89 7.17
C VAL A 534 -3.97 -11.15 7.21
N ALA A 535 -4.31 -12.14 6.41
CA ALA A 535 -3.56 -13.38 6.33
C ALA A 535 -3.59 -13.93 4.91
N ALA A 536 -2.73 -14.90 4.67
CA ALA A 536 -2.76 -15.63 3.43
C ALA A 536 -2.39 -17.09 3.59
N ALA A 537 -2.92 -17.90 2.68
CA ALA A 537 -2.54 -19.29 2.50
C ALA A 537 -2.24 -19.50 1.02
N VAL A 538 -0.95 -19.57 0.67
CA VAL A 538 -0.45 -19.73 -0.70
C VAL A 538 -0.47 -21.19 -1.09
N TYR A 539 -1.03 -21.51 -2.24
CA TYR A 539 -0.94 -22.83 -2.86
C TYR A 539 0.17 -22.82 -3.92
N ARG A 540 1.22 -23.62 -3.75
CA ARG A 540 2.24 -23.86 -4.78
C ARG A 540 2.07 -25.27 -5.32
N SER A 541 1.47 -25.39 -6.51
CA SER A 541 1.51 -26.61 -7.31
C SER A 541 2.32 -26.35 -8.57
N THR A 542 3.61 -26.61 -8.46
CA THR A 542 4.53 -26.61 -9.61
C THR A 542 4.99 -28.02 -9.96
N ASP A 543 4.98 -28.94 -8.99
CA ASP A 543 5.57 -30.27 -9.11
C ASP A 543 4.56 -31.41 -8.82
N GLY A 544 3.26 -31.10 -8.78
CA GLY A 544 2.21 -32.07 -8.39
C GLY A 544 2.23 -32.47 -6.90
N ALA A 545 2.96 -31.72 -6.06
CA ALA A 545 2.88 -31.76 -4.62
C ALA A 545 2.16 -30.51 -4.11
N ASP A 546 1.13 -30.69 -3.28
CA ASP A 546 0.36 -29.59 -2.70
C ASP A 546 1.18 -28.98 -1.55
N ARG A 547 1.86 -27.86 -1.85
CA ARG A 547 2.57 -27.05 -0.86
C ARG A 547 1.72 -25.84 -0.47
N TYR A 548 1.59 -25.63 0.83
CA TYR A 548 0.84 -24.54 1.45
C TYR A 548 1.81 -23.65 2.21
N SER A 549 1.71 -22.34 2.03
CA SER A 549 2.41 -21.36 2.88
C SER A 549 1.38 -20.53 3.62
N PHE A 550 1.30 -20.69 4.93
CA PHE A 550 0.45 -19.87 5.79
C PHE A 550 1.23 -18.68 6.28
N VAL A 551 0.60 -17.53 6.20
CA VAL A 551 1.24 -16.30 6.60
C VAL A 551 0.18 -15.45 7.36
N LEU A 552 0.53 -14.89 8.54
CA LEU A 552 -0.33 -14.02 9.40
C LEU A 552 0.25 -12.62 9.66
N ALA A 553 -0.58 -11.57 9.58
CA ALA A 553 -0.19 -10.19 9.91
C ALA A 553 0.24 -9.98 11.35
N ASP A 554 1.29 -9.18 11.55
CA ASP A 554 1.82 -8.86 12.87
C ASP A 554 0.79 -8.19 13.80
N PRO A 555 -0.04 -7.22 13.36
CA PRO A 555 -1.11 -6.68 14.19
C PRO A 555 -2.14 -7.74 14.59
N THR A 556 -2.50 -8.62 13.64
CA THR A 556 -3.40 -9.75 13.89
C THR A 556 -2.78 -10.69 14.91
N LEU A 557 -1.51 -11.04 14.75
CA LEU A 557 -0.81 -11.96 15.64
C LEU A 557 -0.66 -11.44 17.06
N SER A 558 -0.28 -10.17 17.21
CA SER A 558 -0.21 -9.48 18.51
C SER A 558 -1.58 -9.53 19.22
N ARG A 559 -2.66 -9.30 18.47
CA ARG A 559 -4.03 -9.42 18.94
C ARG A 559 -4.40 -10.86 19.30
N LEU A 560 -4.07 -11.85 18.48
CA LEU A 560 -4.33 -13.26 18.78
C LEU A 560 -3.60 -13.71 20.06
N ARG A 561 -2.35 -13.28 20.23
CA ARG A 561 -1.55 -13.55 21.43
C ARG A 561 -2.18 -12.95 22.69
N ARG A 562 -2.68 -11.72 22.62
CA ARG A 562 -3.47 -11.09 23.70
C ARG A 562 -4.72 -11.93 24.04
N MET A 563 -5.45 -12.40 23.03
CA MET A 563 -6.63 -13.23 23.26
C MET A 563 -6.28 -14.57 23.89
N ILE A 564 -5.18 -15.21 23.48
CA ILE A 564 -4.65 -16.42 24.11
C ILE A 564 -4.28 -16.14 25.58
N TYR A 565 -3.67 -14.99 25.88
CA TYR A 565 -3.25 -14.63 27.24
C TYR A 565 -4.41 -14.51 28.23
N THR A 566 -5.58 -14.06 27.79
CA THR A 566 -6.77 -13.98 28.68
C THR A 566 -7.10 -15.32 29.34
N TYR A 567 -6.69 -16.44 28.73
CA TYR A 567 -6.87 -17.80 29.27
C TYR A 567 -5.81 -18.22 30.30
N HIS A 568 -4.85 -17.36 30.66
CA HIS A 568 -3.96 -17.59 31.79
C HIS A 568 -4.71 -17.70 33.13
N ASN A 569 -5.88 -17.08 33.23
CA ASN A 569 -6.77 -17.17 34.39
C ASN A 569 -7.92 -18.16 34.19
N SER A 570 -7.84 -19.06 33.21
CA SER A 570 -8.87 -20.07 32.96
C SER A 570 -9.02 -21.03 34.15
N THR A 571 -10.25 -21.49 34.37
CA THR A 571 -10.57 -22.57 35.32
C THR A 571 -10.12 -23.95 34.81
N ASP A 572 -9.93 -24.10 33.50
CA ASP A 572 -9.34 -25.28 32.87
C ASP A 572 -7.81 -25.29 33.11
N ARG A 573 -7.33 -26.28 33.89
CA ARG A 573 -5.93 -26.38 34.30
C ARG A 573 -4.97 -26.57 33.13
N ASP A 574 -5.36 -27.34 32.12
CA ASP A 574 -4.50 -27.63 30.97
C ASP A 574 -4.43 -26.42 30.05
N LEU A 575 -5.58 -25.77 29.79
CA LEU A 575 -5.62 -24.54 29.02
C LEU A 575 -4.82 -23.41 29.68
N LYS A 576 -4.95 -23.25 31.01
CA LYS A 576 -4.16 -22.31 31.79
C LYS A 576 -2.66 -22.56 31.67
N LYS A 577 -2.23 -23.84 31.76
CA LYS A 577 -0.83 -24.23 31.62
C LYS A 577 -0.29 -23.92 30.22
N VAL A 578 -1.05 -24.26 29.18
CA VAL A 578 -0.67 -24.02 27.77
C VAL A 578 -0.61 -22.53 27.46
N ALA A 579 -1.61 -21.74 27.89
CA ALA A 579 -1.62 -20.29 27.71
C ALA A 579 -0.41 -19.63 28.39
N LYS A 580 -0.08 -20.03 29.63
CA LYS A 580 1.12 -19.55 30.34
C LYS A 580 2.40 -19.90 29.59
N TRP A 581 2.50 -21.12 29.06
CA TRP A 581 3.68 -21.58 28.33
C TRP A 581 3.86 -20.83 27.00
N LEU A 582 2.78 -20.63 26.24
CA LEU A 582 2.82 -19.88 24.97
C LEU A 582 3.37 -18.46 25.19
N MET A 583 2.96 -17.79 26.26
CA MET A 583 3.45 -16.44 26.58
C MET A 583 4.93 -16.38 26.97
N GLY A 584 5.47 -17.47 27.53
CA GLY A 584 6.91 -17.55 27.86
C GLY A 584 7.80 -17.83 26.64
N LEU A 585 7.23 -17.99 25.45
CA LEU A 585 7.94 -18.43 24.26
C LEU A 585 8.44 -17.22 23.45
N LYS A 586 9.76 -16.93 23.56
CA LYS A 586 10.40 -15.72 23.00
C LYS A 586 10.17 -15.49 21.50
N ASP A 587 9.97 -16.54 20.72
CA ASP A 587 9.78 -16.47 19.27
C ASP A 587 8.41 -17.03 18.83
N LEU A 588 7.39 -16.94 19.69
CA LEU A 588 6.05 -17.42 19.32
C LEU A 588 5.57 -16.75 18.03
N ASP A 589 5.74 -15.43 17.95
CA ASP A 589 5.22 -14.65 16.85
C ASP A 589 5.90 -15.06 15.53
N ARG A 590 7.23 -15.15 15.53
CA ARG A 590 8.02 -15.66 14.38
C ARG A 590 7.59 -17.06 13.93
N LYS A 591 7.19 -17.94 14.86
CA LYS A 591 6.72 -19.29 14.55
C LYS A 591 5.30 -19.33 13.98
N LEU A 592 4.50 -18.28 14.19
CA LEU A 592 3.12 -18.17 13.72
C LEU A 592 3.00 -17.30 12.46
N ILE A 593 3.89 -16.32 12.26
CA ILE A 593 3.89 -15.40 11.10
C ILE A 593 3.98 -16.15 9.78
N TYR A 594 4.86 -17.14 9.67
CA TYR A 594 5.13 -17.83 8.41
C TYR A 594 5.31 -19.33 8.64
N LEU A 595 4.56 -20.15 7.91
CA LEU A 595 4.65 -21.60 7.95
C LEU A 595 4.54 -22.18 6.53
N ASP A 596 5.61 -22.80 6.05
CA ASP A 596 5.55 -23.70 4.89
C ASP A 596 5.14 -25.10 5.35
N PHE A 597 4.18 -25.68 4.65
CA PHE A 597 3.65 -27.01 4.90
C PHE A 597 3.47 -27.77 3.58
N SER A 598 3.88 -29.03 3.54
CA SER A 598 3.65 -29.90 2.38
C SER A 598 2.70 -31.00 2.80
N VAL A 599 1.58 -31.14 2.10
CA VAL A 599 0.70 -32.29 2.30
C VAL A 599 1.39 -33.50 1.68
N LYS A 600 1.62 -34.55 2.48
CA LYS A 600 2.07 -35.84 1.95
C LYS A 600 0.90 -36.51 1.24
N LYS A 601 1.14 -37.06 0.04
CA LYS A 601 0.10 -37.72 -0.77
C LYS A 601 -0.59 -38.87 -0.01
N ASP A 602 0.14 -39.53 0.89
CA ASP A 602 -0.32 -40.73 1.60
C ASP A 602 -1.13 -40.42 2.87
N ASP A 603 -1.10 -39.18 3.37
CA ASP A 603 -1.91 -38.76 4.53
C ASP A 603 -2.38 -37.31 4.36
N PRO A 604 -3.43 -37.10 3.55
CA PRO A 604 -4.02 -35.79 3.34
C PRO A 604 -4.85 -35.32 4.54
N SER A 605 -4.82 -36.00 5.70
CA SER A 605 -5.61 -35.62 6.87
C SER A 605 -4.78 -35.00 8.01
N GLN A 606 -3.45 -34.98 7.83
CA GLN A 606 -2.50 -34.55 8.85
C GLN A 606 -2.76 -33.11 9.34
N PRO A 607 -2.97 -32.90 10.66
CA PRO A 607 -3.12 -31.55 11.20
C PRO A 607 -1.85 -30.70 11.07
N ILE A 608 -2.05 -29.40 10.92
CA ILE A 608 -0.98 -28.43 10.69
C ILE A 608 -0.64 -27.72 12.01
N TYR A 609 0.38 -28.21 12.70
CA TYR A 609 0.85 -27.62 13.95
C TYR A 609 2.06 -26.70 13.70
N PRO A 610 1.93 -25.36 13.66
CA PRO A 610 3.06 -24.44 13.43
C PRO A 610 4.24 -24.65 14.40
N LEU A 611 3.97 -25.05 15.64
CA LEU A 611 4.98 -25.21 16.67
C LEU A 611 5.76 -26.54 16.57
N SER A 612 5.34 -27.48 15.73
CA SER A 612 5.99 -28.80 15.59
C SER A 612 7.12 -28.84 14.55
N GLN A 613 7.25 -27.81 13.72
CA GLN A 613 8.17 -27.80 12.57
C GLN A 613 9.63 -27.45 12.91
N GLY A 614 9.95 -27.24 14.19
CA GLY A 614 11.30 -26.87 14.63
C GLY A 614 12.19 -28.08 14.95
N LYS A 615 13.51 -27.95 14.76
CA LYS A 615 14.50 -28.96 15.20
C LYS A 615 14.47 -29.21 16.71
N ARG A 616 14.06 -28.21 17.50
CA ARG A 616 13.99 -28.29 18.96
C ARG A 616 12.62 -28.81 19.40
N LYS A 617 12.60 -29.90 20.17
CA LYS A 617 11.39 -30.41 20.81
C LYS A 617 10.83 -29.35 21.77
N LEU A 618 9.61 -28.90 21.51
CA LEU A 618 8.86 -28.01 22.39
C LEU A 618 8.01 -28.84 23.37
N ALA A 619 7.65 -28.26 24.52
CA ALA A 619 6.86 -28.95 25.54
C ALA A 619 5.41 -29.21 25.10
N HIS A 620 4.82 -28.29 24.35
CA HIS A 620 3.46 -28.39 23.83
C HIS A 620 3.43 -28.09 22.31
N PRO A 621 4.05 -28.94 21.46
CA PRO A 621 4.24 -28.65 20.04
C PRO A 621 2.93 -28.66 19.23
N ASN A 622 1.86 -29.24 19.78
CA ASN A 622 0.56 -29.41 19.12
C ASN A 622 -0.52 -28.49 19.72
N SER A 623 -0.14 -27.47 20.51
CA SER A 623 -1.11 -26.63 21.23
C SER A 623 -1.92 -25.70 20.33
N ILE A 624 -1.37 -25.28 19.19
CA ILE A 624 -1.99 -24.41 18.19
C ILE A 624 -2.06 -25.18 16.87
N VAL A 625 -3.22 -25.18 16.22
CA VAL A 625 -3.42 -25.77 14.88
C VAL A 625 -3.88 -24.72 13.87
N PHE A 626 -3.40 -24.80 12.63
CA PHE A 626 -3.89 -24.00 11.50
C PHE A 626 -4.97 -24.75 10.74
N ILE A 627 -6.05 -24.05 10.36
CA ILE A 627 -7.21 -24.62 9.68
C ILE A 627 -7.53 -23.81 8.43
N ASP A 628 -7.59 -24.48 7.28
CA ASP A 628 -8.07 -23.93 6.00
C ASP A 628 -8.99 -24.97 5.35
N LYS A 629 -10.19 -24.56 4.93
CA LYS A 629 -11.21 -25.46 4.33
C LYS A 629 -10.75 -26.14 3.04
N ARG A 630 -9.77 -25.56 2.35
CA ARG A 630 -9.19 -26.11 1.11
C ARG A 630 -8.24 -27.27 1.37
N ILE A 631 -7.78 -27.41 2.62
CA ILE A 631 -6.90 -28.48 3.05
C ILE A 631 -7.75 -29.49 3.81
N LYS A 632 -7.73 -30.75 3.34
CA LYS A 632 -8.28 -31.85 4.13
C LYS A 632 -7.45 -31.94 5.41
N CYS A 633 -8.07 -31.81 6.56
CA CYS A 633 -7.42 -32.05 7.85
C CYS A 633 -8.47 -32.48 8.86
N ALA A 634 -8.05 -33.15 9.93
CA ALA A 634 -8.93 -33.60 11.01
C ALA A 634 -9.81 -32.43 11.55
N TYR A 635 -9.23 -31.24 11.64
CA TYR A 635 -9.93 -30.02 12.09
C TYR A 635 -10.72 -29.26 11.01
N GLY A 636 -10.86 -29.79 9.79
CA GLY A 636 -11.42 -29.06 8.64
C GLY A 636 -12.89 -28.62 8.80
N LYS A 637 -13.62 -29.19 9.77
CA LYS A 637 -15.02 -28.83 10.08
C LYS A 637 -15.15 -27.92 11.32
N VAL A 638 -14.06 -27.49 11.96
CA VAL A 638 -14.12 -26.59 13.12
C VAL A 638 -14.60 -25.20 12.69
N GLY A 639 -15.66 -24.69 13.34
CA GLY A 639 -16.27 -23.41 12.99
C GLY A 639 -16.99 -22.67 14.11
N GLY A 640 -16.55 -22.86 15.36
CA GLY A 640 -17.00 -22.05 16.50
C GLY A 640 -18.35 -22.42 17.14
N GLY A 641 -19.05 -23.45 16.65
CA GLY A 641 -20.40 -23.79 17.12
C GLY A 641 -20.70 -25.27 17.46
N VAL A 642 -19.92 -26.25 17.00
CA VAL A 642 -20.22 -27.68 17.22
C VAL A 642 -18.98 -28.43 17.68
N ALA A 643 -19.11 -29.19 18.78
CA ALA A 643 -18.12 -30.17 19.20
C ALA A 643 -18.02 -31.25 18.12
N GLN A 644 -16.81 -31.61 17.70
CA GLN A 644 -16.64 -32.82 16.93
C GLN A 644 -15.90 -33.84 17.77
N ASP A 645 -16.45 -35.05 17.82
CA ASP A 645 -15.71 -36.25 18.16
C ASP A 645 -14.63 -36.40 17.09
N ASP A 646 -13.44 -35.94 17.44
CA ASP A 646 -12.27 -36.16 16.63
C ASP A 646 -11.22 -36.77 17.55
N ALA A 647 -10.65 -37.90 17.15
CA ALA A 647 -9.68 -38.68 17.93
C ALA A 647 -8.39 -37.89 18.27
N HIS A 648 -8.28 -36.65 17.77
CA HIS A 648 -7.14 -35.74 17.93
C HIS A 648 -7.45 -34.60 18.91
N HIS A 649 -7.39 -34.92 20.21
CA HIS A 649 -7.61 -33.95 21.30
C HIS A 649 -6.36 -33.15 21.72
N THR A 650 -5.37 -32.95 20.86
CA THR A 650 -4.09 -32.34 21.27
C THR A 650 -4.07 -30.81 21.21
N ALA A 651 -4.82 -30.19 20.29
CA ALA A 651 -4.88 -28.73 20.16
C ALA A 651 -5.78 -28.07 21.21
N HIS A 652 -5.35 -26.89 21.69
CA HIS A 652 -6.09 -26.04 22.63
C HIS A 652 -6.60 -24.77 21.94
N PHE A 653 -5.86 -24.27 20.97
CA PHE A 653 -6.21 -23.13 20.14
C PHE A 653 -6.18 -23.51 18.66
N ALA A 654 -7.03 -22.89 17.87
CA ALA A 654 -7.03 -23.04 16.42
C ALA A 654 -7.08 -21.67 15.73
N ILE A 655 -6.22 -21.47 14.74
CA ILE A 655 -6.22 -20.30 13.87
C ILE A 655 -6.83 -20.71 12.54
N ARG A 656 -8.04 -20.23 12.28
CA ARG A 656 -8.80 -20.56 11.08
C ARG A 656 -8.63 -19.47 10.03
N PHE A 657 -8.14 -19.87 8.87
CA PHE A 657 -8.02 -19.05 7.67
C PHE A 657 -9.32 -19.15 6.88
N VAL A 658 -9.99 -18.01 6.70
CA VAL A 658 -11.29 -17.91 6.03
C VAL A 658 -11.10 -17.22 4.69
N SER A 659 -11.33 -17.94 3.59
CA SER A 659 -11.21 -17.40 2.23
C SER A 659 -12.12 -16.19 2.04
N LEU A 660 -11.54 -15.07 1.59
CA LEU A 660 -12.27 -13.85 1.27
C LEU A 660 -12.81 -13.84 -0.17
N SER A 661 -12.25 -14.69 -1.05
CA SER A 661 -12.78 -14.91 -2.40
C SER A 661 -14.04 -15.77 -2.33
N LYS A 662 -15.17 -15.23 -2.82
CA LYS A 662 -16.37 -15.97 -3.24
C LYS A 662 -16.38 -16.16 -4.74
#